data_AF-A0A9E0HA94-F1
#
_entry.id   AF-A0A9E0HA94-F1
#
_cell.length_a   1.000
_cell.length_b   1.000
_cell.length_c   1.000
_cell.angle_alpha   90.00
_cell.angle_beta   90.00
_cell.angle_gamma   90.00
#
_symmetry.space_group_name_H-M   'P 1'
#
loop_
_entity.id
_entity.type
_entity.pdbx_description
1 polymer ?
#
loop_
_entity_poly.entity_id
_entity_poly.type
_entity_poly.pdbx_seq_one_letter_code
_entity_poly.pdbx_strand_id
1 'polypeptide(L)'
;MSRIHLACLWLAAVVASSGCGGGCSSLEPIPGGFPSAARTANAGQVRVSQSGLAAVAADPAALLGGLLGGALTFDVPASCGGNPAVCCPGGVPQAPCGPIVIDLEARPGDQPRLELRPVAGASRLDVTMRARVRTQMDIPVQIPIVGNCGVRIDTAPGANPDIKIDLPINFRQDAIAGTTRIEAGDVALTQLTSDDVRLTGSFGCQAASLGIGFFIGTLTSTFGDAIKDAISSQTCKACPSGQVSECGPFATACTDEVCLRADDTCLQELGITGRARDLFASLSPGTLGAMDVYQVAGGYATSNSGGLALGLLGGFRPAGAPRDRCGPAAPAPPRATIPQSAFFQGNTRPDTGAPFGLAFGLHQSQLDELAWSLYDGGLLCLTVTTRTVDLLTTSTLGLIAPSITNLVAETSPVAIGLRPQAPPRMVLGPNTFTTQPDGTRAVDQPLLDITFEDLELDFFAAVEGQYVRLFTVVTDLRLPVGMQATAAGELEPVLGDLTEAFTNLSVKNNDAITEDPAVLAARFPTFLQLALPGLAGGLGSFALPALGGLELRVTDITAVDSLSFLAIFADLAPSMARAAVETEVTIDDVILPSSDALDDPDRWTIEDAPRIALALGGDATDLEWSWRIDDGLWSAWSPYPTQVVTARTLWLPGIHRIEVRARIHGEPTTIDPTPAVFELPVNLARARGGRGFHGAPGEGGCSCATGGADPRAAWPFGLALVALALRRRRRARRRPDGAARRLATAAVVLALGAVLPACNCGGTPACGEADCLPGEVSFGPLGRHNGAATDGTRTVVSTYDQGLGDVVLVDVAADGTREFTAVDGIPDVTPTYQPSTYRGGVAEAGPDVGFYTSVALHGGLARLAYQDRTNGTLRFALEDDDGEFTSYALADDATVQGAFASLTLSATGAPAVAYLAENVAAAGGARATELRLARAGSPTPSGPGDWTITTVASAIGSCAGRCGAGETCFAPAADGQPEVCAAPTTDCATACADDQACLGGACRGAIPDPGAADHPQGTGLFVNLVTLTDGRLALVYYDRAATRLVLERETAAGAGTFDQTILDDTGDRGWWTSAIVGGDGTLHVAYQDGRADTVHYLAWNGSAGASELVDDGTRSGDRTHPVGAGATIFLTGGGPAIAYQDGATADVVIARKAGATWTATPLATGRNLDGFHLAAAGTTLAWDVLDPTKLPPGSLEIRAAP
;
A
#
# COMPACT_ATOMS: atom_id res chain seq x y z
N MET A 1 24.12 -0.23 18.91
CA MET A 1 23.19 -1.01 19.75
C MET A 1 23.92 -1.50 21.00
N SER A 2 23.84 -0.76 22.10
CA SER A 2 24.23 -1.15 23.47
C SER A 2 24.34 0.15 24.28
N ARG A 3 23.27 0.55 24.96
CA ARG A 3 23.30 1.62 25.96
C ARG A 3 22.71 1.03 27.24
N ILE A 4 23.60 0.78 28.19
CA ILE A 4 23.38 0.01 29.43
C ILE A 4 22.76 0.94 30.48
N HIS A 5 21.68 0.47 31.09
CA HIS A 5 20.79 1.25 31.94
C HIS A 5 21.15 1.16 33.44
N LEU A 6 20.90 2.21 34.22
CA LEU A 6 20.74 2.10 35.69
C LEU A 6 19.78 3.17 36.24
N ALA A 7 18.60 2.69 36.65
CA ALA A 7 17.80 2.94 37.85
C ALA A 7 17.28 4.34 38.29
N CYS A 8 15.95 4.37 38.46
CA CYS A 8 15.16 5.06 39.50
C CYS A 8 14.54 6.44 39.24
N LEU A 9 14.54 6.94 37.99
CA LEU A 9 14.02 8.28 37.68
C LEU A 9 12.82 8.33 36.72
N TRP A 10 12.31 7.14 36.44
CA TRP A 10 11.58 6.86 35.22
C TRP A 10 10.07 7.10 35.28
N LEU A 11 9.44 7.48 36.41
CA LEU A 11 7.98 7.70 36.41
C LEU A 11 7.47 9.02 35.82
N ALA A 12 8.35 10.00 35.67
CA ALA A 12 8.06 11.22 34.92
C ALA A 12 8.55 11.12 33.48
N ALA A 13 9.64 10.36 33.26
CA ALA A 13 10.24 10.17 31.95
C ALA A 13 9.52 9.10 31.12
N VAL A 14 9.12 7.93 31.64
CA VAL A 14 8.46 6.88 30.83
C VAL A 14 7.07 7.31 30.34
N VAL A 15 6.31 8.09 31.13
CA VAL A 15 5.02 8.62 30.65
C VAL A 15 5.21 9.67 29.54
N ALA A 16 6.44 10.13 29.32
CA ALA A 16 6.75 11.15 28.34
C ALA A 16 7.70 10.63 27.23
N SER A 17 8.91 10.17 27.53
CA SER A 17 9.96 9.74 26.59
C SER A 17 9.94 8.25 26.18
N SER A 18 9.03 7.40 26.67
CA SER A 18 8.84 6.04 26.12
C SER A 18 7.46 5.80 25.54
N GLY A 19 6.72 6.88 25.26
CA GLY A 19 5.43 6.83 24.59
C GLY A 19 5.51 6.46 23.11
N CYS A 20 6.15 5.35 22.76
CA CYS A 20 6.00 4.63 21.49
C CYS A 20 6.48 3.17 21.67
N GLY A 21 5.82 2.40 22.54
CA GLY A 21 5.94 0.95 22.52
C GLY A 21 5.23 0.43 21.27
N GLY A 22 5.98 0.10 20.23
CA GLY A 22 5.47 -0.57 19.01
C GLY A 22 4.67 0.27 18.03
N GLY A 23 3.88 1.25 18.47
CA GLY A 23 2.95 1.99 17.59
C GLY A 23 3.50 3.23 16.87
N CYS A 24 4.60 3.82 17.35
CA CYS A 24 5.19 5.00 16.70
C CYS A 24 6.72 4.94 16.53
N SER A 25 7.22 3.74 16.22
CA SER A 25 8.51 3.54 15.55
C SER A 25 8.60 4.25 14.18
N SER A 26 7.52 4.86 13.71
CA SER A 26 7.37 5.60 12.44
C SER A 26 7.56 7.13 12.56
N LEU A 27 7.87 7.66 13.75
CA LEU A 27 8.08 9.11 13.92
C LEU A 27 9.51 9.52 13.54
N GLU A 28 9.62 10.32 12.48
CA GLU A 28 10.89 10.88 12.02
C GLU A 28 11.28 12.12 12.84
N PRO A 29 12.57 12.46 12.99
CA PRO A 29 12.97 13.75 13.55
C PRO A 29 12.40 14.92 12.75
N ILE A 30 11.81 15.91 13.44
CA ILE A 30 11.30 17.12 12.79
C ILE A 30 12.49 17.99 12.35
N PRO A 31 12.66 18.31 11.05
CA PRO A 31 13.75 19.16 10.61
C PRO A 31 13.68 20.55 11.27
N GLY A 32 14.72 20.94 12.02
CA GLY A 32 14.75 22.21 12.76
C GLY A 32 13.97 22.19 14.08
N GLY A 33 13.36 21.05 14.44
CA GLY A 33 12.56 20.83 15.65
C GLY A 33 11.19 21.52 15.64
N PHE A 34 10.35 21.14 16.60
CA PHE A 34 9.02 21.74 16.75
C PHE A 34 9.13 23.19 17.24
N PRO A 35 8.54 24.19 16.54
CA PRO A 35 8.70 25.60 16.89
C PRO A 35 8.15 25.93 18.28
N SER A 36 8.96 26.57 19.12
CA SER A 36 8.56 26.97 20.47
C SER A 36 7.34 27.88 20.50
N ALA A 37 7.24 28.79 19.53
CA ALA A 37 6.11 29.68 19.38
C ALA A 37 4.80 28.94 19.08
N ALA A 38 4.83 27.69 18.62
CA ALA A 38 3.65 26.88 18.30
C ALA A 38 3.23 25.92 19.43
N ARG A 39 3.93 25.93 20.57
CA ARG A 39 3.64 25.04 21.70
C ARG A 39 2.56 25.65 22.60
N THR A 40 1.58 24.85 22.99
CA THR A 40 0.51 25.20 23.93
C THR A 40 0.81 24.58 25.29
N ALA A 41 0.94 25.41 26.32
CA ALA A 41 1.24 24.93 27.68
C ALA A 41 0.03 24.22 28.32
N ASN A 42 0.29 23.17 29.10
CA ASN A 42 -0.71 22.35 29.81
C ASN A 42 -1.73 21.66 28.88
N ALA A 43 -1.38 21.54 27.60
CA ALA A 43 -2.16 20.89 26.56
C ALA A 43 -2.45 19.42 26.86
N GLY A 44 -1.45 18.73 27.42
CA GLY A 44 -1.65 17.48 28.14
C GLY A 44 -1.29 17.64 29.62
N GLN A 45 -1.82 16.78 30.47
CA GLN A 45 -1.51 16.75 31.90
C GLN A 45 -1.40 15.31 32.38
N VAL A 46 -0.38 15.04 33.19
CA VAL A 46 -0.07 13.71 33.72
C VAL A 46 -0.08 13.74 35.24
N ARG A 47 -0.67 12.71 35.85
CA ARG A 47 -0.67 12.50 37.30
C ARG A 47 -0.24 11.09 37.65
N VAL A 48 0.88 10.96 38.34
CA VAL A 48 1.22 9.75 39.09
C VAL A 48 0.75 9.94 40.52
N SER A 49 -0.23 9.16 40.94
CA SER A 49 -0.80 9.27 42.28
C SER A 49 0.11 8.64 43.34
N GLN A 50 -0.28 8.77 44.61
CA GLN A 50 0.39 8.08 45.71
C GLN A 50 0.35 6.55 45.56
N SER A 51 -0.78 5.98 45.10
CA SER A 51 -0.88 4.53 44.88
C SER A 51 -0.03 4.07 43.69
N GLY A 52 0.08 4.89 42.63
CA GLY A 52 0.97 4.61 41.52
C GLY A 52 2.44 4.58 41.94
N LEU A 53 2.89 5.57 42.72
CA LEU A 53 4.26 5.58 43.26
C LEU A 53 4.51 4.41 44.21
N ALA A 54 3.51 4.01 45.00
CA ALA A 54 3.62 2.84 45.88
C ALA A 54 3.71 1.53 45.08
N ALA A 55 2.95 1.39 44.00
CA ALA A 55 2.98 0.21 43.14
C ALA A 55 4.35 0.03 42.47
N VAL A 56 4.96 1.12 42.02
CA VAL A 56 6.34 1.11 41.49
C VAL A 56 7.33 0.72 42.58
N ALA A 57 7.16 1.25 43.79
CA ALA A 57 8.05 0.93 44.91
C ALA A 57 7.94 -0.52 45.40
N ALA A 58 6.85 -1.23 45.05
CA ALA A 58 6.54 -2.55 45.58
C ALA A 58 7.43 -3.68 45.02
N ASP A 59 7.88 -3.57 43.77
CA ASP A 59 8.75 -4.57 43.13
C ASP A 59 9.98 -3.92 42.46
N PRO A 60 10.97 -3.48 43.26
CA PRO A 60 12.19 -2.89 42.70
C PRO A 60 13.03 -3.90 41.92
N ALA A 61 12.86 -5.20 42.15
CA ALA A 61 13.58 -6.24 41.44
C ALA A 61 13.04 -6.44 40.02
N ALA A 62 11.72 -6.45 39.80
CA ALA A 62 11.12 -6.48 38.46
C ALA A 62 11.43 -5.22 37.64
N LEU A 63 11.41 -4.05 38.29
CA LEU A 63 11.79 -2.77 37.68
C LEU A 63 13.25 -2.75 37.22
N LEU A 64 14.16 -3.36 37.98
CA LEU A 64 15.59 -3.32 37.71
C LEU A 64 16.10 -4.52 36.91
N GLY A 65 15.50 -5.71 37.05
CA GLY A 65 15.86 -6.91 36.29
C GLY A 65 15.52 -6.81 34.80
N GLY A 66 14.39 -6.18 34.44
CA GLY A 66 14.05 -5.87 33.05
C GLY A 66 14.91 -4.75 32.45
N LEU A 67 15.42 -3.85 33.28
CA LEU A 67 16.24 -2.70 32.90
C LEU A 67 17.73 -3.08 32.67
N LEU A 68 18.25 -4.05 33.43
CA LEU A 68 19.65 -4.50 33.34
C LEU A 68 19.88 -5.70 32.43
N GLY A 69 18.85 -6.21 31.75
CA GLY A 69 18.96 -7.35 30.83
C GLY A 69 19.33 -8.68 31.50
N GLY A 70 19.05 -8.83 32.79
CA GLY A 70 19.42 -10.02 33.56
C GLY A 70 19.79 -9.70 35.02
N ALA A 71 20.48 -10.65 35.67
CA ALA A 71 20.84 -10.57 37.09
C ALA A 71 21.49 -9.22 37.43
N LEU A 72 21.09 -8.63 38.56
CA LEU A 72 21.57 -7.36 39.13
C LEU A 72 23.07 -7.40 39.48
N THR A 73 23.94 -7.57 38.49
CA THR A 73 25.38 -7.76 38.61
C THR A 73 26.10 -6.86 37.62
N PHE A 74 27.02 -6.01 38.07
CA PHE A 74 27.80 -5.15 37.18
C PHE A 74 29.30 -5.21 37.50
N ASP A 75 30.12 -5.07 36.47
CA ASP A 75 31.58 -4.99 36.61
C ASP A 75 32.01 -3.62 37.13
N VAL A 76 33.01 -3.61 38.02
CA VAL A 76 33.61 -2.36 38.49
C VAL A 76 34.48 -1.77 37.37
N PRO A 77 34.29 -0.49 36.97
CA PRO A 77 35.11 0.14 35.94
C PRO A 77 36.60 0.18 36.33
N ALA A 78 37.48 -0.10 35.38
CA ALA A 78 38.92 -0.07 35.62
C ALA A 78 39.49 1.35 35.69
N SER A 79 40.28 1.62 36.72
CA SER A 79 40.93 2.91 36.97
C SER A 79 42.42 2.70 37.23
N CYS A 80 43.20 2.61 36.14
CA CYS A 80 44.63 2.30 36.22
C CYS A 80 45.50 3.50 36.60
N GLY A 81 44.99 4.72 36.39
CA GLY A 81 45.64 5.96 36.81
C GLY A 81 45.28 6.40 38.24
N GLY A 82 44.39 5.67 38.91
CA GLY A 82 43.94 5.95 40.27
C GLY A 82 44.99 5.62 41.33
N ASN A 83 44.82 6.18 42.54
CA ASN A 83 45.63 5.85 43.70
C ASN A 83 44.71 5.51 44.90
N PRO A 84 44.42 4.22 45.18
CA PRO A 84 45.00 3.02 44.56
C PRO A 84 44.46 2.76 43.15
N ALA A 85 45.23 2.05 42.31
CA ALA A 85 44.75 1.61 41.00
C ALA A 85 43.72 0.49 41.18
N VAL A 86 42.59 0.54 40.48
CA VAL A 86 41.44 -0.39 40.66
C VAL A 86 41.19 -1.16 39.36
N CYS A 87 40.98 -2.47 39.45
CA CYS A 87 40.80 -3.40 38.31
C CYS A 87 41.97 -3.42 37.32
N CYS A 88 43.17 -3.05 37.76
CA CYS A 88 44.34 -2.92 36.90
C CYS A 88 45.54 -3.72 37.41
N PRO A 89 45.44 -5.06 37.50
CA PRO A 89 46.58 -5.87 37.90
C PRO A 89 47.72 -5.67 36.90
N GLY A 90 48.87 -5.14 37.38
CA GLY A 90 50.01 -4.83 36.53
C GLY A 90 49.83 -3.59 35.64
N GLY A 91 48.86 -2.72 35.94
CA GLY A 91 48.62 -1.47 35.19
C GLY A 91 47.76 -1.61 33.92
N VAL A 92 47.20 -2.79 33.66
CA VAL A 92 46.35 -3.08 32.50
C VAL A 92 44.90 -3.29 32.95
N PRO A 93 43.89 -2.64 32.33
CA PRO A 93 42.47 -2.87 32.65
C PRO A 93 42.06 -4.34 32.51
N GLN A 94 41.30 -4.86 33.48
CA GLN A 94 40.72 -6.22 33.46
C GLN A 94 39.19 -6.17 33.43
N ALA A 95 38.56 -7.05 32.63
CA ALA A 95 37.13 -7.36 32.65
C ALA A 95 36.90 -8.90 32.57
N PRO A 96 35.95 -9.50 33.31
CA PRO A 96 35.12 -8.88 34.34
C PRO A 96 35.95 -8.48 35.58
N CYS A 97 35.56 -7.40 36.25
CA CYS A 97 36.24 -6.90 37.43
C CYS A 97 35.34 -6.95 38.67
N GLY A 98 35.63 -7.95 39.52
CA GLY A 98 34.95 -8.17 40.79
C GLY A 98 33.45 -7.89 40.76
N PRO A 99 32.68 -8.52 39.84
CA PRO A 99 31.30 -8.15 39.60
C PRO A 99 30.52 -7.99 40.89
N ILE A 100 29.87 -6.84 41.06
CA ILE A 100 29.10 -6.52 42.25
C ILE A 100 27.66 -6.96 42.02
N VAL A 101 27.18 -7.86 42.87
CA VAL A 101 25.79 -8.32 42.92
C VAL A 101 25.02 -7.45 43.89
N ILE A 102 23.97 -6.82 43.37
CA ILE A 102 22.96 -6.10 44.13
C ILE A 102 21.78 -7.06 44.34
N ASP A 103 21.44 -7.32 45.59
CA ASP A 103 20.30 -8.13 45.99
C ASP A 103 19.22 -7.20 46.55
N LEU A 104 18.12 -7.11 45.81
CA LEU A 104 16.95 -6.29 46.09
C LEU A 104 15.73 -7.12 46.53
N GLU A 105 15.91 -8.43 46.73
CA GLU A 105 14.82 -9.30 47.13
C GLU A 105 14.38 -8.95 48.56
N ALA A 106 13.11 -8.62 48.76
CA ALA A 106 12.61 -8.34 50.10
C ALA A 106 12.50 -9.64 50.91
N ARG A 107 13.10 -9.69 52.11
CA ARG A 107 12.96 -10.80 53.06
C ARG A 107 12.05 -10.39 54.24
N PRO A 108 11.41 -11.35 54.93
CA PRO A 108 10.57 -11.02 56.10
C PRO A 108 11.34 -10.23 57.16
N GLY A 109 10.84 -9.04 57.52
CA GLY A 109 11.48 -8.12 58.47
C GLY A 109 12.37 -7.05 57.85
N ASP A 110 12.63 -7.09 56.54
CA ASP A 110 13.34 -6.04 55.83
C ASP A 110 12.53 -4.73 55.77
N GLN A 111 13.22 -3.60 55.67
CA GLN A 111 12.61 -2.33 55.28
C GLN A 111 12.27 -2.34 53.78
N PRO A 112 11.37 -1.46 53.30
CA PRO A 112 11.08 -1.34 51.88
C PRO A 112 12.36 -1.13 51.07
N ARG A 113 12.55 -1.97 50.04
CA ARG A 113 13.75 -1.98 49.18
C ARG A 113 13.84 -0.74 48.30
N LEU A 114 12.70 -0.11 48.02
CA LEU A 114 12.59 1.18 47.34
C LEU A 114 11.48 2.00 48.02
N GLU A 115 11.73 3.28 48.23
CA GLU A 115 10.74 4.26 48.69
C GLU A 115 10.76 5.47 47.76
N LEU A 116 9.58 5.90 47.29
CA LEU A 116 9.39 7.06 46.44
C LEU A 116 8.55 8.10 47.20
N ARG A 117 9.16 9.25 47.54
CA ARG A 117 8.53 10.24 48.43
C ARG A 117 8.46 11.62 47.78
N PRO A 118 7.31 12.02 47.21
CA PRO A 118 7.12 13.37 46.71
C PRO A 118 7.19 14.38 47.85
N VAL A 119 7.94 15.45 47.66
CA VAL A 119 8.11 16.51 48.67
C VAL A 119 7.12 17.63 48.35
N ALA A 120 6.11 17.78 49.20
CA ALA A 120 5.00 18.70 48.95
C ALA A 120 5.48 20.12 48.60
N GLY A 121 5.02 20.64 47.45
CA GLY A 121 5.32 21.99 46.96
C GLY A 121 6.73 22.23 46.44
N ALA A 122 7.60 21.21 46.40
CA ALA A 122 9.00 21.37 46.02
C ALA A 122 9.32 20.92 44.57
N SER A 123 8.35 20.36 43.85
CA SER A 123 8.56 19.73 42.54
C SER A 123 9.72 18.72 42.58
N ARG A 124 9.75 17.94 43.66
CA ARG A 124 10.85 17.05 44.03
C ARG A 124 10.34 15.68 44.43
N LEU A 125 11.04 14.63 43.98
CA LEU A 125 10.83 13.24 44.38
C LEU A 125 12.09 12.75 45.10
N ASP A 126 11.97 12.42 46.38
CA ASP A 126 13.07 11.80 47.12
C ASP A 126 12.98 10.27 46.93
N VAL A 127 14.04 9.69 46.38
CA VAL A 127 14.15 8.24 46.16
C VAL A 127 15.10 7.66 47.18
N THR A 128 14.65 6.64 47.90
CA THR A 128 15.50 5.87 48.81
C THR A 128 15.52 4.42 48.33
N MET A 129 16.71 3.91 48.00
CA MET A 129 16.93 2.50 47.64
C MET A 129 17.74 1.80 48.73
N ARG A 130 17.34 0.58 49.08
CA ARG A 130 18.01 -0.27 50.07
C ARG A 130 18.40 -1.60 49.44
N ALA A 131 19.69 -1.88 49.36
CA ALA A 131 20.18 -3.05 48.69
C ALA A 131 21.20 -3.80 49.53
N ARG A 132 21.17 -5.13 49.46
CA ARG A 132 22.30 -5.94 49.94
C ARG A 132 23.32 -6.02 48.82
N VAL A 133 24.60 -5.86 49.14
CA VAL A 133 25.64 -5.81 48.12
C VAL A 133 26.72 -6.82 48.44
N ARG A 134 27.10 -7.62 47.44
CA ARG A 134 28.23 -8.53 47.55
C ARG A 134 29.05 -8.58 46.26
N THR A 135 30.37 -8.71 46.38
CA THR A 135 31.24 -8.98 45.22
C THR A 135 31.26 -10.48 44.90
N GLN A 136 31.07 -10.87 43.64
CA GLN A 136 31.22 -12.26 43.16
C GLN A 136 32.68 -12.73 43.20
N MET A 137 33.60 -11.83 42.87
CA MET A 137 35.05 -12.05 42.95
C MET A 137 35.68 -10.81 43.57
N ASP A 138 36.84 -10.97 44.20
CA ASP A 138 37.53 -9.83 44.82
C ASP A 138 37.94 -8.82 43.73
N ILE A 139 37.64 -7.54 43.96
CA ILE A 139 38.02 -6.44 43.07
C ILE A 139 39.53 -6.20 43.24
N PRO A 140 40.38 -6.42 42.23
CA PRO A 140 41.82 -6.24 42.39
C PRO A 140 42.15 -4.75 42.51
N VAL A 141 42.86 -4.38 43.57
CA VAL A 141 43.33 -3.01 43.83
C VAL A 141 44.81 -3.02 44.14
N GLN A 142 45.55 -2.01 43.66
CA GLN A 142 46.97 -1.85 43.94
C GLN A 142 47.17 -0.72 44.95
N ILE A 143 47.39 -1.09 46.22
CA ILE A 143 47.57 -0.13 47.31
C ILE A 143 49.06 0.28 47.39
N PRO A 144 49.38 1.58 47.41
CA PRO A 144 50.75 2.05 47.60
C PRO A 144 51.39 1.44 48.83
N ILE A 145 52.67 1.04 48.73
CA ILE A 145 53.46 0.42 49.82
C ILE A 145 53.08 -1.04 50.13
N VAL A 146 51.83 -1.46 49.88
CA VAL A 146 51.29 -2.78 50.26
C VAL A 146 51.26 -3.78 49.09
N GLY A 147 51.09 -3.30 47.85
CA GLY A 147 51.06 -4.13 46.63
C GLY A 147 49.64 -4.51 46.18
N ASN A 148 49.52 -5.60 45.40
CA ASN A 148 48.25 -6.07 44.86
C ASN A 148 47.39 -6.72 45.96
N CYS A 149 46.21 -6.15 46.21
CA CYS A 149 45.20 -6.65 47.14
C CYS A 149 43.90 -6.93 46.37
N GLY A 150 43.02 -7.74 46.96
CA GLY A 150 41.63 -7.87 46.52
C GLY A 150 40.72 -7.13 47.49
N VAL A 151 39.64 -6.54 46.98
CA VAL A 151 38.57 -5.98 47.82
C VAL A 151 37.33 -6.84 47.68
N ARG A 152 36.88 -7.38 48.81
CA ARG A 152 35.60 -8.08 48.92
C ARG A 152 34.60 -7.18 49.62
N ILE A 153 33.44 -6.98 49.01
CA ILE A 153 32.31 -6.30 49.64
C ILE A 153 31.27 -7.38 49.96
N ASP A 154 30.75 -7.38 51.18
CA ASP A 154 29.62 -8.21 51.59
C ASP A 154 28.92 -7.53 52.77
N THR A 155 27.75 -6.95 52.53
CA THR A 155 26.98 -6.23 53.56
C THR A 155 26.17 -7.16 54.45
N ALA A 156 25.96 -8.42 54.06
CA ALA A 156 25.09 -9.35 54.79
C ALA A 156 25.50 -9.63 56.26
N PRO A 157 26.81 -9.66 56.63
CA PRO A 157 27.25 -9.91 58.01
C PRO A 157 27.21 -8.69 58.94
N GLY A 158 26.98 -7.47 58.41
CA GLY A 158 27.09 -6.21 59.15
C GLY A 158 25.91 -5.90 60.09
N ALA A 159 26.05 -4.86 60.92
CA ALA A 159 24.99 -4.38 61.80
C ALA A 159 23.80 -3.78 61.03
N ASN A 160 24.02 -3.35 59.78
CA ASN A 160 23.00 -3.02 58.81
C ASN A 160 23.27 -3.89 57.56
N PRO A 161 22.39 -4.84 57.22
CA PRO A 161 22.64 -5.74 56.09
C PRO A 161 22.53 -5.05 54.72
N ASP A 162 22.01 -3.82 54.68
CA ASP A 162 21.70 -3.06 53.47
C ASP A 162 22.55 -1.79 53.36
N ILE A 163 23.01 -1.47 52.15
CA ILE A 163 23.37 -0.09 51.81
C ILE A 163 22.10 0.72 51.58
N LYS A 164 22.12 2.00 51.94
CA LYS A 164 21.04 2.95 51.68
C LYS A 164 21.52 4.03 50.73
N ILE A 165 20.87 4.16 49.58
CA ILE A 165 21.11 5.20 48.58
C ILE A 165 19.93 6.15 48.60
N ASP A 166 20.18 7.41 48.97
CA ASP A 166 19.20 8.49 48.88
C ASP A 166 19.53 9.39 47.68
N LEU A 167 18.58 9.56 46.76
CA LEU A 167 18.69 10.37 45.55
C LEU A 167 17.51 11.34 45.46
N PRO A 168 17.74 12.66 45.65
CA PRO A 168 16.71 13.66 45.38
C PRO A 168 16.63 13.97 43.90
N ILE A 169 15.42 13.94 43.34
CA ILE A 169 15.13 14.26 41.94
C ILE A 169 14.38 15.57 41.87
N ASN A 170 14.88 16.53 41.12
CA ASN A 170 14.20 17.82 40.91
C ASN A 170 13.59 17.88 39.51
N PHE A 171 12.34 18.33 39.43
CA PHE A 171 11.64 18.63 38.19
C PHE A 171 11.59 20.14 37.99
N ARG A 172 12.53 20.68 37.21
CA ARG A 172 12.67 22.13 36.99
C ARG A 172 12.12 22.53 35.63
N GLN A 173 11.46 23.68 35.55
CA GLN A 173 11.09 24.24 34.26
C GLN A 173 12.31 24.95 33.64
N ASP A 174 12.67 24.57 32.42
CA ASP A 174 13.72 25.23 31.64
C ASP A 174 13.22 26.59 31.17
N ALA A 175 13.95 27.66 31.51
CA ALA A 175 13.53 29.02 31.20
C ALA A 175 13.63 29.39 29.70
N ILE A 176 14.37 28.61 28.91
CA ILE A 176 14.61 28.85 27.49
C ILE A 176 13.67 27.99 26.65
N ALA A 177 13.67 26.67 26.90
CA ALA A 177 12.89 25.71 26.14
C ALA A 177 11.44 25.58 26.63
N GLY A 178 11.16 25.99 27.86
CA GLY A 178 9.85 25.81 28.53
C GLY A 178 9.56 24.37 28.94
N THR A 179 10.49 23.44 28.70
CA THR A 179 10.34 22.01 29.00
C THR A 179 10.66 21.72 30.47
N THR A 180 10.19 20.59 30.97
CA THR A 180 10.55 20.07 32.30
C THR A 180 11.87 19.33 32.19
N ARG A 181 12.88 19.78 32.94
CA ARG A 181 14.16 19.12 33.13
C ARG A 181 14.15 18.27 34.40
N ILE A 182 14.63 17.05 34.25
CA ILE A 182 14.97 16.15 35.34
C ILE A 182 16.43 16.41 35.74
N GLU A 183 16.63 16.76 37.01
CA GLU A 183 17.94 16.98 37.59
C GLU A 183 18.13 16.10 38.82
N ALA A 184 19.07 15.16 38.72
CA ALA A 184 19.57 14.39 39.86
C ALA A 184 20.33 15.32 40.81
N GLY A 185 19.91 15.38 42.07
CA GLY A 185 20.68 16.03 43.11
C GLY A 185 21.84 15.15 43.61
N ASP A 186 22.42 15.52 44.74
CA ASP A 186 23.55 14.77 45.29
C ASP A 186 23.12 13.43 45.86
N VAL A 187 23.74 12.36 45.35
CA VAL A 187 23.52 10.98 45.79
C VAL A 187 24.21 10.79 47.13
N ALA A 188 23.45 10.39 48.15
CA ALA A 188 23.98 10.02 49.45
C ALA A 188 23.95 8.49 49.62
N LEU A 189 25.13 7.86 49.62
CA LEU A 189 25.29 6.46 49.98
C LEU A 189 25.65 6.36 51.46
N THR A 190 24.78 5.73 52.24
CA THR A 190 24.91 5.55 53.69
C THR A 190 24.78 4.08 54.05
N GLN A 191 25.10 3.72 55.30
CA GLN A 191 25.05 2.34 55.81
C GLN A 191 26.07 1.35 55.23
N LEU A 192 26.96 1.78 54.33
CA LEU A 192 28.17 1.04 53.97
C LEU A 192 29.29 1.37 54.96
N THR A 193 29.71 0.40 55.77
CA THR A 193 30.69 0.58 56.84
C THR A 193 32.00 -0.14 56.55
N SER A 194 33.03 0.11 57.36
CA SER A 194 34.31 -0.61 57.25
C SER A 194 34.19 -2.11 57.52
N ASP A 195 33.14 -2.55 58.21
CA ASP A 195 32.93 -3.97 58.54
C ASP A 195 32.40 -4.78 57.33
N ASP A 196 31.84 -4.09 56.34
CA ASP A 196 31.26 -4.65 55.12
C ASP A 196 32.29 -4.83 53.99
N VAL A 197 33.51 -4.30 54.18
CA VAL A 197 34.58 -4.30 53.18
C VAL A 197 35.82 -4.98 53.75
N ARG A 198 36.28 -6.05 53.08
CA ARG A 198 37.47 -6.82 53.49
C ARG A 198 38.55 -6.77 52.42
N LEU A 199 39.77 -6.48 52.85
CA LEU A 199 40.95 -6.63 52.01
C LEU A 199 41.44 -8.09 52.05
N THR A 200 41.54 -8.70 50.88
CA THR A 200 42.05 -10.06 50.68
C THR A 200 43.43 -9.99 50.00
N GLY A 201 44.22 -11.07 50.11
CA GLY A 201 45.58 -11.14 49.56
C GLY A 201 46.66 -11.32 50.63
N SER A 202 47.85 -10.76 50.39
CA SER A 202 49.02 -10.95 51.25
C SER A 202 48.83 -10.44 52.69
N PHE A 203 49.71 -10.82 53.61
CA PHE A 203 49.68 -10.31 54.99
C PHE A 203 49.69 -8.78 55.06
N GLY A 204 50.36 -8.10 54.10
CA GLY A 204 50.33 -6.66 53.96
C GLY A 204 48.92 -6.11 53.67
N CYS A 205 48.13 -6.80 52.84
CA CYS A 205 46.74 -6.43 52.52
C CYS A 205 45.81 -6.58 53.72
N GLN A 206 46.03 -7.60 54.56
CA GLN A 206 45.26 -7.81 55.78
C GLN A 206 45.60 -6.79 56.89
N ALA A 207 46.83 -6.27 56.90
CA ALA A 207 47.29 -5.22 57.83
C ALA A 207 46.96 -3.79 57.37
N ALA A 208 46.53 -3.59 56.12
CA ALA A 208 46.26 -2.29 55.49
C ALA A 208 44.85 -1.73 55.74
N SER A 209 44.15 -2.18 56.78
CA SER A 209 42.76 -1.80 57.12
C SER A 209 42.52 -0.28 57.27
N LEU A 210 43.58 0.52 57.42
CA LEU A 210 43.56 1.98 57.51
C LEU A 210 43.10 2.71 56.22
N GLY A 211 43.07 2.03 55.06
CA GLY A 211 42.66 2.61 53.77
C GLY A 211 41.19 2.42 53.36
N ILE A 212 40.42 1.64 54.13
CA ILE A 212 39.05 1.23 53.77
C ILE A 212 38.09 2.43 53.69
N GLY A 213 38.22 3.41 54.59
CA GLY A 213 37.38 4.61 54.56
C GLY A 213 37.59 5.49 53.31
N PHE A 214 38.84 5.59 52.82
CA PHE A 214 39.13 6.28 51.56
C PHE A 214 38.54 5.54 50.36
N PHE A 215 38.64 4.20 50.35
CA PHE A 215 38.05 3.36 49.29
C PHE A 215 36.52 3.43 49.28
N ILE A 216 35.85 3.44 50.44
CA ILE A 216 34.40 3.68 50.56
C ILE A 216 34.03 5.06 50.00
N GLY A 217 34.83 6.10 50.28
CA GLY A 217 34.62 7.45 49.73
C GLY A 217 34.72 7.49 48.20
N THR A 218 35.75 6.87 47.62
CA THR A 218 35.95 6.79 46.15
C THR A 218 34.88 5.94 45.47
N LEU A 219 34.45 4.83 46.07
CA LEU A 219 33.32 4.06 45.57
C LEU A 219 32.04 4.91 45.58
N THR A 220 31.77 5.61 46.68
CA THR A 220 30.57 6.46 46.81
C THR A 220 30.52 7.54 45.74
N SER A 221 31.64 8.22 45.46
CA SER A 221 31.70 9.21 44.38
C SER A 221 31.50 8.58 43.00
N THR A 222 32.17 7.45 42.73
CA THR A 222 32.06 6.73 41.45
C THR A 222 30.63 6.24 41.21
N PHE A 223 29.95 5.73 42.23
CA PHE A 223 28.53 5.35 42.16
C PHE A 223 27.61 6.55 41.96
N GLY A 224 27.87 7.64 42.67
CA GLY A 224 27.11 8.89 42.53
C GLY A 224 27.18 9.45 41.11
N ASP A 225 28.39 9.51 40.55
CA ASP A 225 28.62 9.99 39.18
C ASP A 225 28.01 9.04 38.15
N ALA A 226 28.19 7.72 38.30
CA ALA A 226 27.59 6.73 37.40
C ALA A 226 26.05 6.80 37.38
N ILE A 227 25.41 7.04 38.54
CA ILE A 227 23.96 7.23 38.62
C ILE A 227 23.56 8.54 37.91
N LYS A 228 24.25 9.66 38.17
CA LYS A 228 23.99 10.95 37.52
C LYS A 228 24.16 10.86 35.99
N ASP A 229 25.20 10.20 35.52
CA ASP A 229 25.46 9.99 34.09
C ASP A 229 24.42 9.07 33.46
N ALA A 230 24.01 8.00 34.14
CA ALA A 230 22.94 7.14 33.68
C ALA A 230 21.63 7.92 33.51
N ILE A 231 21.27 8.76 34.49
CA ILE A 231 20.10 9.64 34.43
C ILE A 231 20.20 10.62 33.26
N SER A 232 21.34 11.28 33.13
CA SER A 232 21.59 12.24 32.05
C SER A 232 21.45 11.56 30.69
N SER A 233 22.08 10.39 30.51
CA SER A 233 22.05 9.64 29.24
C SER A 233 20.64 9.25 28.76
N GLN A 234 19.68 9.08 29.69
CA GLN A 234 18.30 8.70 29.38
C GLN A 234 17.36 9.90 29.22
N THR A 235 17.70 11.04 29.79
CA THR A 235 16.86 12.25 29.78
C THR A 235 17.26 13.26 28.72
N CYS A 236 18.53 13.21 28.28
CA CYS A 236 19.02 14.04 27.19
C CYS A 236 18.43 13.61 25.85
N LYS A 237 18.02 14.59 25.04
CA LYS A 237 17.53 14.40 23.69
C LYS A 237 18.64 13.83 22.80
N ALA A 238 18.32 12.75 22.09
CA ALA A 238 19.22 12.12 21.15
C ALA A 238 19.20 12.79 19.77
N CYS A 239 20.29 12.65 19.03
CA CYS A 239 20.42 13.01 17.61
C CYS A 239 21.14 11.85 16.88
N PRO A 240 20.42 10.78 16.52
CA PRO A 240 21.00 9.53 16.03
C PRO A 240 21.84 9.68 14.75
N SER A 241 21.56 10.66 13.89
CA SER A 241 22.37 10.88 12.68
C SER A 241 23.62 11.72 12.93
N GLY A 242 23.83 12.20 14.17
CA GLY A 242 24.90 13.14 14.50
C GLY A 242 24.61 14.59 14.06
N GLN A 243 23.41 14.88 13.55
CA GLN A 243 23.07 16.20 13.01
C GLN A 243 22.34 17.08 14.03
N VAL A 244 22.80 18.32 14.18
CA VAL A 244 22.16 19.32 15.06
C VAL A 244 20.75 19.71 14.59
N SER A 245 20.42 19.48 13.31
CA SER A 245 19.07 19.71 12.75
C SER A 245 17.98 18.90 13.44
N GLU A 246 18.32 17.76 14.07
CA GLU A 246 17.41 16.89 14.82
C GLU A 246 17.13 17.42 16.24
N CYS A 247 18.02 18.27 16.75
CA CYS A 247 18.00 18.72 18.14
C CYS A 247 17.01 19.86 18.40
N GLY A 248 16.56 20.54 17.35
CA GLY A 248 15.65 21.68 17.45
C GLY A 248 16.36 23.01 17.71
N PRO A 249 15.59 24.10 17.89
CA PRO A 249 16.10 25.47 17.74
C PRO A 249 17.01 25.93 18.88
N PHE A 250 17.10 25.16 19.97
CA PHE A 250 17.85 25.52 21.17
C PHE A 250 19.22 24.83 21.25
N ALA A 251 19.52 23.88 20.36
CA ALA A 251 20.80 23.20 20.34
C ALA A 251 21.79 23.93 19.44
N THR A 252 23.06 23.88 19.82
CA THR A 252 24.19 24.37 19.02
C THR A 252 25.11 23.25 18.57
N ALA A 253 24.97 22.05 19.14
CA ALA A 253 25.76 20.88 18.78
C ALA A 253 24.96 19.58 18.97
N CYS A 254 25.36 18.57 18.21
CA CYS A 254 25.07 17.16 18.46
C CYS A 254 26.41 16.47 18.69
N THR A 255 26.72 16.11 19.94
CA THR A 255 27.99 15.48 20.32
C THR A 255 27.66 14.14 20.96
N ASP A 256 28.33 13.07 20.52
CA ASP A 256 28.07 11.69 21.00
C ASP A 256 26.58 11.28 20.87
N GLU A 257 25.93 11.72 19.78
CA GLU A 257 24.50 11.53 19.50
C GLU A 257 23.58 12.17 20.57
N VAL A 258 24.07 13.20 21.29
CA VAL A 258 23.32 13.96 22.29
C VAL A 258 23.22 15.44 21.89
N CYS A 259 22.03 15.99 22.01
CA CYS A 259 21.74 17.39 21.71
C CYS A 259 22.20 18.32 22.84
N LEU A 260 23.15 19.19 22.53
CA LEU A 260 23.78 20.12 23.48
C LEU A 260 23.51 21.58 23.11
N ARG A 261 23.37 22.41 24.14
CA ARG A 261 23.36 23.87 24.05
C ARG A 261 24.79 24.44 24.05
N ALA A 262 24.90 25.76 23.86
CA ALA A 262 26.18 26.47 23.88
C ALA A 262 26.90 26.42 25.24
N ASP A 263 26.17 26.12 26.32
CA ASP A 263 26.68 25.98 27.69
C ASP A 263 26.98 24.51 28.06
N ASP A 264 27.10 23.62 27.07
CA ASP A 264 27.26 22.16 27.23
C ASP A 264 26.14 21.48 28.04
N THR A 265 25.05 22.18 28.33
CA THR A 265 23.88 21.55 28.95
C THR A 265 23.12 20.78 27.90
N CYS A 266 22.83 19.50 28.17
CA CYS A 266 21.99 18.73 27.28
C CYS A 266 20.54 19.21 27.29
N LEU A 267 19.91 19.22 26.11
CA LEU A 267 18.48 19.46 25.98
C LEU A 267 17.70 18.24 26.47
N GLN A 268 16.59 18.47 27.16
CA GLN A 268 15.67 17.41 27.57
C GLN A 268 14.29 17.66 26.97
N GLU A 269 13.80 16.68 26.21
CA GLU A 269 12.43 16.61 25.70
C GLU A 269 11.81 15.29 26.18
N LEU A 270 11.31 15.31 27.41
CA LEU A 270 10.62 14.18 28.00
C LEU A 270 9.22 14.14 27.39
N GLY A 271 9.01 13.36 26.34
CA GLY A 271 7.75 13.42 25.59
C GLY A 271 7.77 12.68 24.27
N ILE A 272 6.65 12.79 23.56
CA ILE A 272 6.52 12.41 22.16
C ILE A 272 6.80 13.65 21.31
N THR A 273 7.76 13.56 20.40
CA THR A 273 8.00 14.60 19.41
C THR A 273 8.52 13.95 18.14
N GLY A 274 7.97 14.34 16.99
CA GLY A 274 8.36 13.75 15.72
C GLY A 274 7.39 14.07 14.60
N ARG A 275 7.72 13.63 13.40
CA ARG A 275 6.89 13.74 12.21
C ARG A 275 6.27 12.39 11.89
N ALA A 276 4.95 12.34 11.82
CA ALA A 276 4.18 11.19 11.38
C ALA A 276 3.87 11.27 9.88
N ARG A 277 4.05 10.17 9.15
CA ARG A 277 3.70 10.03 7.72
C ARG A 277 2.80 8.82 7.45
N ASP A 278 3.08 7.70 8.11
CA ASP A 278 2.44 6.41 7.83
C ASP A 278 1.30 6.04 8.78
N LEU A 279 0.66 7.03 9.42
CA LEU A 279 -0.34 6.79 10.48
C LEU A 279 -1.51 5.89 10.03
N PHE A 280 -1.89 5.99 8.75
CA PHE A 280 -3.00 5.24 8.16
C PHE A 280 -2.55 4.34 7.01
N ALA A 281 -1.28 3.91 7.00
CA ALA A 281 -0.73 3.11 5.90
C ALA A 281 -1.42 1.75 5.73
N SER A 282 -2.04 1.19 6.77
CA SER A 282 -2.87 -0.01 6.70
C SER A 282 -4.15 0.20 5.86
N LEU A 283 -4.73 1.39 5.94
CA LEU A 283 -5.96 1.77 5.24
C LEU A 283 -5.68 2.34 3.85
N SER A 284 -4.61 3.14 3.72
CA SER A 284 -4.23 3.84 2.51
C SER A 284 -2.70 3.78 2.31
N PRO A 285 -2.20 2.64 1.81
CA PRO A 285 -0.79 2.50 1.49
C PRO A 285 -0.35 3.56 0.47
N GLY A 286 0.79 4.24 0.73
CA GLY A 286 1.34 5.24 -0.19
C GLY A 286 0.83 6.67 -0.01
N THR A 287 0.04 6.94 1.04
CA THR A 287 -0.34 8.32 1.43
C THR A 287 0.89 9.18 1.69
N LEU A 288 1.00 10.35 1.05
CA LEU A 288 2.19 11.22 1.13
C LEU A 288 2.10 12.29 2.24
N GLY A 289 0.94 12.42 2.88
CA GLY A 289 0.68 13.40 3.93
C GLY A 289 1.60 13.25 5.14
N ALA A 290 1.74 14.34 5.90
CA ALA A 290 2.52 14.33 7.13
C ALA A 290 2.03 15.34 8.16
N MET A 291 2.32 15.05 9.43
CA MET A 291 2.04 15.92 10.57
C MET A 291 3.21 15.90 11.55
N ASP A 292 3.59 17.06 12.08
CA ASP A 292 4.48 17.16 13.23
C ASP A 292 3.66 17.09 14.53
N VAL A 293 4.06 16.23 15.46
CA VAL A 293 3.50 16.11 16.81
C VAL A 293 4.49 16.57 17.86
N TYR A 294 3.98 17.23 18.91
CA TYR A 294 4.73 17.60 20.10
C TYR A 294 3.86 17.42 21.34
N GLN A 295 4.27 16.55 22.25
CA GLN A 295 3.66 16.32 23.56
C GLN A 295 4.81 16.08 24.56
N VAL A 296 5.40 17.17 25.05
CA VAL A 296 6.63 17.14 25.86
C VAL A 296 6.40 17.80 27.20
N ALA A 297 6.84 17.17 28.29
CA ALA A 297 6.70 17.69 29.64
C ALA A 297 7.23 19.12 29.74
N GLY A 298 6.43 20.02 30.32
CA GLY A 298 6.69 21.45 30.42
C GLY A 298 5.44 22.24 30.82
N GLY A 299 5.62 23.51 31.17
CA GLY A 299 4.56 24.35 31.75
C GLY A 299 4.52 24.26 33.28
N TYR A 300 4.43 23.06 33.85
CA TYR A 300 4.60 22.88 35.30
C TYR A 300 5.07 21.48 35.69
N ALA A 301 5.62 21.41 36.90
CA ALA A 301 5.79 20.17 37.66
C ALA A 301 5.40 20.47 39.12
N THR A 302 4.62 19.59 39.74
CA THR A 302 4.11 19.79 41.10
C THR A 302 4.10 18.47 41.85
N SER A 303 4.66 18.46 43.05
CA SER A 303 4.56 17.35 44.00
C SER A 303 3.59 17.74 45.11
N ASN A 304 2.45 17.07 45.19
CA ASN A 304 1.36 17.37 46.14
C ASN A 304 0.52 16.13 46.39
N SER A 305 -0.18 16.10 47.52
CA SER A 305 -1.09 14.99 47.90
C SER A 305 -0.42 13.61 47.81
N GLY A 306 0.88 13.52 48.10
CA GLY A 306 1.65 12.28 48.00
C GLY A 306 1.90 11.76 46.58
N GLY A 307 1.63 12.55 45.53
CA GLY A 307 1.87 12.21 44.12
C GLY A 307 2.67 13.27 43.36
N LEU A 308 2.88 13.05 42.06
CA LEU A 308 3.59 13.93 41.14
C LEU A 308 2.69 14.26 39.94
N ALA A 309 2.52 15.56 39.64
CA ALA A 309 1.78 16.07 38.50
C ALA A 309 2.70 16.84 37.55
N LEU A 310 2.55 16.63 36.25
CA LEU A 310 3.33 17.29 35.19
C LEU A 310 2.37 17.87 34.14
N GLY A 311 2.66 19.08 33.69
CA GLY A 311 2.08 19.61 32.46
C GLY A 311 2.84 19.13 31.24
N LEU A 312 2.17 19.03 30.10
CA LEU A 312 2.77 18.81 28.79
C LEU A 312 2.56 20.05 27.92
N LEU A 313 3.65 20.48 27.28
CA LEU A 313 3.61 21.34 26.11
C LEU A 313 3.11 20.51 24.93
N GLY A 314 1.98 20.90 24.37
CA GLY A 314 1.34 20.21 23.25
C GLY A 314 1.38 21.02 21.97
N GLY A 315 1.30 20.35 20.83
CA GLY A 315 1.09 20.98 19.54
C GLY A 315 1.04 19.98 18.40
N PHE A 316 0.19 20.25 17.42
CA PHE A 316 0.16 19.55 16.14
C PHE A 316 0.31 20.55 14.99
N ARG A 317 1.05 20.18 13.93
CA ARG A 317 1.20 21.02 12.74
C ARG A 317 1.19 20.20 11.45
N PRO A 318 0.55 20.69 10.37
CA PRO A 318 0.73 20.17 9.03
C PRO A 318 2.21 20.14 8.64
N ALA A 319 2.65 19.02 8.08
CA ALA A 319 4.00 18.82 7.58
C ALA A 319 4.05 18.26 6.15
N GLY A 320 2.90 17.94 5.56
CA GLY A 320 2.77 17.59 4.15
C GLY A 320 3.05 18.77 3.22
N ALA A 321 3.40 18.46 1.98
CA ALA A 321 3.48 19.44 0.91
C ALA A 321 2.07 19.91 0.51
N PRO A 322 1.92 21.10 -0.11
CA PRO A 322 0.62 21.60 -0.55
C PRO A 322 -0.17 20.64 -1.44
N ARG A 323 0.52 19.82 -2.25
CA ARG A 323 -0.05 18.77 -3.13
C ARG A 323 -0.59 17.53 -2.39
N ASP A 324 -0.16 17.32 -1.15
CA ASP A 324 -0.60 16.17 -0.35
C ASP A 324 -2.01 16.41 0.23
N ARG A 325 -2.48 17.66 0.20
CA ARG A 325 -3.85 18.02 0.58
C ARG A 325 -4.81 17.69 -0.55
N CYS A 326 -5.99 17.21 -0.17
CA CYS A 326 -7.09 16.89 -1.06
C CYS A 326 -8.25 17.90 -0.94
N GLY A 327 -8.24 18.75 0.09
CA GLY A 327 -9.23 19.80 0.30
C GLY A 327 -8.62 21.20 0.33
N PRO A 328 -9.47 22.25 0.39
CA PRO A 328 -9.02 23.63 0.55
C PRO A 328 -8.12 23.85 1.78
N ALA A 329 -7.23 24.83 1.73
CA ALA A 329 -6.44 25.19 2.90
C ALA A 329 -7.35 25.67 4.05
N ALA A 330 -7.15 25.12 5.26
CA ALA A 330 -7.92 25.52 6.43
C ALA A 330 -7.09 26.40 7.38
N PRO A 331 -7.70 27.41 8.02
CA PRO A 331 -7.01 28.21 9.04
C PRO A 331 -6.70 27.36 10.28
N ALA A 332 -5.54 27.62 10.90
CA ALA A 332 -5.18 26.96 12.14
C ALA A 332 -6.18 27.27 13.27
N PRO A 333 -6.53 26.30 14.13
CA PRO A 333 -7.36 26.53 15.31
C PRO A 333 -6.78 27.63 16.22
N PRO A 334 -7.64 28.38 16.93
CA PRO A 334 -7.17 29.39 17.87
C PRO A 334 -6.47 28.72 19.05
N ARG A 335 -5.33 29.27 19.47
CA ARG A 335 -4.61 28.76 20.63
C ARG A 335 -5.40 28.96 21.91
N ALA A 336 -5.55 27.88 22.67
CA ALA A 336 -6.17 27.92 23.99
C ALA A 336 -5.14 28.29 25.07
N THR A 337 -5.58 29.03 26.09
CA THR A 337 -4.85 29.14 27.36
C THR A 337 -5.44 28.12 28.32
N ILE A 338 -4.67 27.08 28.64
CA ILE A 338 -5.16 25.93 29.38
C ILE A 338 -4.68 26.00 30.84
N PRO A 339 -5.59 26.12 31.83
CA PRO A 339 -5.20 26.10 33.23
C PRO A 339 -4.79 24.70 33.69
N GLN A 340 -4.09 24.63 34.82
CA GLN A 340 -3.86 23.35 35.51
C GLN A 340 -5.21 22.81 36.00
N SER A 341 -5.52 21.57 35.64
CA SER A 341 -6.73 20.90 36.10
C SER A 341 -6.60 20.54 37.56
N ALA A 342 -7.66 20.75 38.35
CA ALA A 342 -7.70 20.25 39.72
C ALA A 342 -7.71 18.70 39.77
N PHE A 343 -8.21 18.03 38.72
CA PHE A 343 -8.29 16.57 38.67
C PHE A 343 -6.91 15.93 38.56
N PHE A 344 -6.04 16.47 37.70
CA PHE A 344 -4.65 15.99 37.58
C PHE A 344 -3.75 16.44 38.74
N GLN A 345 -4.32 17.04 39.80
CA GLN A 345 -3.65 17.34 41.08
C GLN A 345 -4.14 16.44 42.23
N GLY A 346 -5.22 15.69 42.01
CA GLY A 346 -5.81 14.74 42.96
C GLY A 346 -5.29 13.30 42.80
N ASN A 347 -5.83 12.38 43.60
CA ASN A 347 -5.52 10.93 43.53
C ASN A 347 -6.78 10.07 43.27
N THR A 348 -7.92 10.71 42.99
CA THR A 348 -9.21 10.05 42.84
C THR A 348 -9.92 10.58 41.62
N ARG A 349 -10.70 9.71 40.98
CA ARG A 349 -11.55 10.05 39.85
C ARG A 349 -12.65 11.04 40.25
N PRO A 350 -13.07 11.93 39.33
CA PRO A 350 -14.07 12.94 39.62
C PRO A 350 -15.52 12.44 39.65
N ASP A 351 -15.79 11.34 38.95
CA ASP A 351 -17.13 10.78 38.73
C ASP A 351 -17.50 9.68 39.74
N THR A 352 -16.55 8.80 40.04
CA THR A 352 -16.74 7.65 40.95
C THR A 352 -16.08 7.84 42.32
N GLY A 353 -15.13 8.77 42.43
CA GLY A 353 -14.27 8.89 43.62
C GLY A 353 -13.24 7.76 43.77
N ALA A 354 -13.17 6.83 42.81
CA ALA A 354 -12.24 5.71 42.88
C ALA A 354 -10.78 6.18 42.78
N PRO A 355 -9.84 5.56 43.53
CA PRO A 355 -8.42 5.84 43.38
C PRO A 355 -7.90 5.34 42.03
N PHE A 356 -6.82 5.95 41.53
CA PHE A 356 -6.09 5.50 40.33
C PHE A 356 -4.59 5.59 40.58
N GLY A 357 -3.76 4.78 39.92
CA GLY A 357 -2.30 4.85 39.97
C GLY A 357 -1.68 5.92 39.06
N LEU A 358 -2.17 6.01 37.83
CA LEU A 358 -1.76 6.94 36.79
C LEU A 358 -2.99 7.56 36.11
N ALA A 359 -2.92 8.84 35.78
CA ALA A 359 -3.89 9.48 34.89
C ALA A 359 -3.17 10.34 33.85
N PHE A 360 -3.67 10.28 32.61
CA PHE A 360 -3.27 11.14 31.50
C PHE A 360 -4.48 11.90 30.99
N GLY A 361 -4.31 13.18 30.70
CA GLY A 361 -5.32 14.05 30.13
C GLY A 361 -4.84 14.75 28.87
N LEU A 362 -5.66 14.80 27.83
CA LEU A 362 -5.44 15.62 26.63
C LEU A 362 -6.60 16.60 26.43
N HIS A 363 -6.28 17.89 26.34
CA HIS A 363 -7.30 18.94 26.23
C HIS A 363 -7.97 18.96 24.84
N GLN A 364 -9.25 19.35 24.77
CA GLN A 364 -10.05 19.47 23.52
C GLN A 364 -9.33 20.27 22.43
N SER A 365 -8.66 21.38 22.77
CA SER A 365 -7.94 22.19 21.78
C SER A 365 -6.80 21.45 21.08
N GLN A 366 -6.28 20.38 21.67
CA GLN A 366 -5.29 19.52 21.02
C GLN A 366 -5.93 18.56 20.02
N LEU A 367 -7.16 18.13 20.26
CA LEU A 367 -7.94 17.37 19.27
C LEU A 367 -8.31 18.27 18.08
N ASP A 368 -8.61 19.54 18.32
CA ASP A 368 -8.85 20.52 17.25
C ASP A 368 -7.58 20.75 16.40
N GLU A 369 -6.41 20.94 17.04
CA GLU A 369 -5.12 21.06 16.35
C GLU A 369 -4.74 19.77 15.61
N LEU A 370 -5.00 18.60 16.20
CA LEU A 370 -4.80 17.29 15.59
C LEU A 370 -5.65 17.16 14.32
N ALA A 371 -6.96 17.40 14.41
CA ALA A 371 -7.88 17.30 13.28
C ALA A 371 -7.49 18.23 12.13
N TRP A 372 -7.14 19.48 12.44
CA TRP A 372 -6.62 20.43 11.46
C TRP A 372 -5.30 19.97 10.84
N SER A 373 -4.38 19.44 11.64
CA SER A 373 -3.06 19.01 11.16
C SER A 373 -3.12 17.73 10.32
N LEU A 374 -3.99 16.79 10.66
CA LEU A 374 -4.26 15.61 9.84
C LEU A 374 -4.89 16.00 8.50
N TYR A 375 -5.80 16.97 8.52
CA TYR A 375 -6.46 17.51 7.32
C TYR A 375 -5.49 18.28 6.40
N ASP A 376 -4.92 19.38 6.90
CA ASP A 376 -4.09 20.29 6.11
C ASP A 376 -2.68 19.70 5.89
N GLY A 377 -2.31 18.67 6.65
CA GLY A 377 -1.11 17.85 6.40
C GLY A 377 -1.31 16.77 5.33
N GLY A 378 -2.53 16.55 4.83
CA GLY A 378 -2.84 15.55 3.79
C GLY A 378 -2.98 14.11 4.30
N LEU A 379 -2.93 13.88 5.62
CA LEU A 379 -3.06 12.53 6.20
C LEU A 379 -4.48 11.98 6.16
N LEU A 380 -5.50 12.84 6.03
CA LEU A 380 -6.90 12.40 5.84
C LEU A 380 -7.29 12.16 4.37
N CYS A 381 -6.36 12.34 3.44
CA CYS A 381 -6.58 12.10 2.00
C CYS A 381 -6.37 10.62 1.65
N LEU A 382 -7.16 9.77 2.31
CA LEU A 382 -7.02 8.32 2.29
C LEU A 382 -7.62 7.74 1.00
N THR A 383 -7.02 6.68 0.47
CA THR A 383 -7.54 5.89 -0.65
C THR A 383 -7.60 4.42 -0.25
N VAL A 384 -8.81 3.86 -0.23
CA VAL A 384 -9.06 2.45 0.09
C VAL A 384 -9.21 1.68 -1.22
N THR A 385 -8.60 0.51 -1.35
CA THR A 385 -8.60 -0.29 -2.59
C THR A 385 -9.03 -1.73 -2.32
N THR A 386 -9.12 -2.57 -3.38
CA THR A 386 -9.32 -4.02 -3.23
C THR A 386 -8.33 -4.71 -2.30
N ARG A 387 -7.12 -4.17 -2.14
CA ARG A 387 -6.12 -4.72 -1.20
C ARG A 387 -6.54 -4.62 0.26
N THR A 388 -7.40 -3.65 0.58
CA THR A 388 -7.92 -3.40 1.92
C THR A 388 -9.30 -4.04 2.09
N VAL A 389 -10.11 -4.02 1.03
CA VAL A 389 -11.47 -4.56 1.02
C VAL A 389 -11.74 -5.29 -0.29
N ASP A 390 -11.73 -6.62 -0.27
CA ASP A 390 -11.89 -7.49 -1.46
C ASP A 390 -13.17 -7.19 -2.27
N LEU A 391 -14.22 -6.68 -1.61
CA LEU A 391 -15.50 -6.34 -2.23
C LEU A 391 -15.44 -5.12 -3.15
N LEU A 392 -14.36 -4.32 -3.13
CA LEU A 392 -14.22 -3.12 -3.95
C LEU A 392 -13.88 -3.47 -5.41
N THR A 393 -14.80 -4.12 -6.12
CA THR A 393 -14.63 -4.43 -7.55
C THR A 393 -15.73 -3.80 -8.38
N THR A 394 -15.47 -3.63 -9.68
CA THR A 394 -16.48 -3.16 -10.64
C THR A 394 -17.70 -4.08 -10.71
N SER A 395 -17.53 -5.37 -10.43
CA SER A 395 -18.65 -6.32 -10.37
C SER A 395 -19.59 -6.06 -9.19
N THR A 396 -19.04 -5.70 -8.02
CA THR A 396 -19.82 -5.32 -6.84
C THR A 396 -20.50 -3.97 -7.03
N LEU A 397 -19.77 -2.97 -7.54
CA LEU A 397 -20.37 -1.66 -7.85
C LEU A 397 -21.45 -1.76 -8.93
N GLY A 398 -21.32 -2.71 -9.87
CA GLY A 398 -22.32 -2.97 -10.91
C GLY A 398 -23.71 -3.32 -10.36
N LEU A 399 -23.84 -3.73 -9.10
CA LEU A 399 -25.13 -3.95 -8.43
C LEU A 399 -25.90 -2.64 -8.23
N ILE A 400 -25.20 -1.53 -8.00
CA ILE A 400 -25.80 -0.20 -7.77
C ILE A 400 -25.72 0.70 -9.00
N ALA A 401 -24.69 0.51 -9.83
CA ALA A 401 -24.41 1.25 -11.06
C ALA A 401 -24.10 0.28 -12.23
N PRO A 402 -25.12 -0.34 -12.85
CA PRO A 402 -24.94 -1.35 -13.89
C PRO A 402 -24.09 -0.91 -15.09
N SER A 403 -24.07 0.37 -15.43
CA SER A 403 -23.35 0.88 -16.60
C SER A 403 -21.83 0.79 -16.48
N ILE A 404 -21.29 0.54 -15.28
CA ILE A 404 -19.87 0.28 -15.06
C ILE A 404 -19.37 -0.90 -15.89
N THR A 405 -20.19 -1.92 -16.15
CA THR A 405 -19.78 -3.08 -16.98
C THR A 405 -19.51 -2.72 -18.43
N ASN A 406 -19.88 -1.52 -18.87
CA ASN A 406 -19.57 -1.04 -20.20
C ASN A 406 -18.18 -0.36 -20.26
N LEU A 407 -17.62 0.07 -19.12
CA LEU A 407 -16.31 0.72 -19.04
C LEU A 407 -15.16 -0.29 -18.97
N VAL A 408 -15.41 -1.46 -18.37
CA VAL A 408 -14.40 -2.50 -18.15
C VAL A 408 -14.84 -3.82 -18.81
N ALA A 409 -13.93 -4.42 -19.57
CA ALA A 409 -14.19 -5.71 -20.23
C ALA A 409 -14.26 -6.89 -19.24
N GLU A 410 -13.58 -6.76 -18.09
CA GLU A 410 -13.50 -7.76 -17.04
C GLU A 410 -13.77 -7.11 -15.66
N THR A 411 -13.89 -7.94 -14.62
CA THR A 411 -13.95 -7.39 -13.25
C THR A 411 -12.62 -6.72 -12.92
N SER A 412 -12.68 -5.48 -12.44
CA SER A 412 -11.50 -4.66 -12.16
C SER A 412 -11.57 -4.08 -10.75
N PRO A 413 -10.42 -3.77 -10.12
CA PRO A 413 -10.37 -3.08 -8.84
C PRO A 413 -11.06 -1.73 -8.86
N VAL A 414 -11.63 -1.41 -7.71
CA VAL A 414 -12.17 -0.10 -7.38
C VAL A 414 -11.34 0.49 -6.25
N ALA A 415 -11.07 1.78 -6.34
CA ALA A 415 -10.52 2.57 -5.25
C ALA A 415 -11.55 3.61 -4.80
N ILE A 416 -11.64 3.84 -3.49
CA ILE A 416 -12.46 4.90 -2.89
C ILE A 416 -11.52 5.89 -2.22
N GLY A 417 -11.47 7.10 -2.74
CA GLY A 417 -10.74 8.21 -2.17
C GLY A 417 -11.59 9.04 -1.21
N LEU A 418 -11.17 9.17 0.03
CA LEU A 418 -11.73 10.10 1.00
C LEU A 418 -11.11 11.49 0.81
N ARG A 419 -11.95 12.50 0.66
CA ARG A 419 -11.56 13.89 0.42
C ARG A 419 -12.38 14.85 1.28
N PRO A 420 -11.96 15.08 2.54
CA PRO A 420 -12.62 16.05 3.40
C PRO A 420 -12.55 17.46 2.80
N GLN A 421 -13.61 18.26 2.99
CA GLN A 421 -13.64 19.67 2.54
C GLN A 421 -13.31 20.67 3.64
N ALA A 422 -13.23 20.22 4.89
CA ALA A 422 -12.77 20.96 6.06
C ALA A 422 -12.14 20.01 7.09
N PRO A 423 -11.37 20.52 8.07
CA PRO A 423 -10.95 19.73 9.22
C PRO A 423 -12.15 19.08 9.91
N PRO A 424 -12.10 17.77 10.21
CA PRO A 424 -13.19 17.14 10.95
C PRO A 424 -13.32 17.75 12.33
N ARG A 425 -14.55 17.92 12.80
CA ARG A 425 -14.81 18.36 14.16
C ARG A 425 -14.87 17.15 15.08
N MET A 426 -14.02 17.16 16.10
CA MET A 426 -13.93 16.12 17.12
C MET A 426 -14.48 16.66 18.42
N VAL A 427 -15.47 16.01 19.03
CA VAL A 427 -16.07 16.47 20.30
C VAL A 427 -15.97 15.40 21.36
N LEU A 428 -15.53 15.79 22.55
CA LEU A 428 -15.48 14.89 23.70
C LEU A 428 -16.84 14.65 24.34
N GLY A 429 -17.10 13.39 24.66
CA GLY A 429 -18.24 12.93 25.44
C GLY A 429 -17.82 11.97 26.56
N PRO A 430 -18.77 11.50 27.39
CA PRO A 430 -18.47 10.80 28.64
C PRO A 430 -18.10 9.32 28.48
N ASN A 431 -18.19 8.74 27.27
CA ASN A 431 -17.86 7.34 26.98
C ASN A 431 -18.75 6.32 27.73
N THR A 432 -20.07 6.44 27.60
CA THR A 432 -21.03 5.53 28.24
C THR A 432 -21.52 4.46 27.28
N PHE A 433 -21.77 3.27 27.83
CA PHE A 433 -22.33 2.13 27.12
C PHE A 433 -23.66 1.72 27.75
N THR A 434 -24.63 1.35 26.92
CA THR A 434 -25.93 0.84 27.35
C THR A 434 -26.15 -0.59 26.88
N THR A 435 -26.98 -1.33 27.61
CA THR A 435 -27.37 -2.70 27.24
C THR A 435 -28.64 -2.65 26.41
N GLN A 436 -28.60 -3.27 25.23
CA GLN A 436 -29.74 -3.43 24.33
C GLN A 436 -30.67 -4.57 24.81
N PRO A 437 -31.95 -4.58 24.39
CA PRO A 437 -32.90 -5.63 24.76
C PRO A 437 -32.48 -7.06 24.38
N ASP A 438 -31.57 -7.20 23.41
CA ASP A 438 -31.03 -8.47 22.92
C ASP A 438 -29.76 -8.96 23.64
N GLY A 439 -29.37 -8.28 24.73
CA GLY A 439 -28.20 -8.62 25.53
C GLY A 439 -26.88 -8.06 25.00
N THR A 440 -26.86 -7.38 23.85
CA THR A 440 -25.65 -6.72 23.34
C THR A 440 -25.39 -5.40 24.09
N ARG A 441 -24.13 -4.93 24.11
CA ARG A 441 -23.80 -3.57 24.55
C ARG A 441 -23.53 -2.69 23.34
N ALA A 442 -24.00 -1.45 23.41
CA ALA A 442 -23.78 -0.42 22.39
C ALA A 442 -23.32 0.88 23.04
N VAL A 443 -22.63 1.72 22.27
CA VAL A 443 -22.28 3.08 22.71
C VAL A 443 -23.56 3.89 22.90
N ASP A 444 -23.74 4.46 24.08
CA ASP A 444 -24.84 5.37 24.42
C ASP A 444 -24.41 6.82 24.18
N GLN A 445 -23.31 7.23 24.83
CA GLN A 445 -22.66 8.51 24.58
C GLN A 445 -21.19 8.28 24.23
N PRO A 446 -20.74 8.66 23.02
CA PRO A 446 -19.38 8.39 22.58
C PRO A 446 -18.34 9.13 23.44
N LEU A 447 -17.11 8.62 23.47
CA LEU A 447 -15.97 9.41 23.95
C LEU A 447 -15.63 10.50 22.95
N LEU A 448 -15.68 10.18 21.66
CA LEU A 448 -15.30 11.06 20.57
C LEU A 448 -16.39 11.02 19.50
N ASP A 449 -17.09 12.14 19.32
CA ASP A 449 -18.03 12.34 18.21
C ASP A 449 -17.28 13.08 17.08
N ILE A 450 -16.93 12.35 16.02
CA ILE A 450 -16.18 12.88 14.88
C ILE A 450 -17.16 13.20 13.76
N THR A 451 -17.10 14.43 13.25
CA THR A 451 -17.98 14.90 12.18
C THR A 451 -17.16 15.48 11.04
N PHE A 452 -17.43 15.00 9.82
CA PHE A 452 -16.93 15.56 8.58
C PHE A 452 -18.11 16.24 7.88
N GLU A 453 -17.96 17.53 7.60
CA GLU A 453 -18.92 18.28 6.79
C GLU A 453 -18.48 18.26 5.32
N ASP A 454 -19.45 18.09 4.41
CA ASP A 454 -19.25 18.04 2.96
C ASP A 454 -18.14 17.05 2.52
N LEU A 455 -18.00 15.90 3.19
CA LEU A 455 -17.02 14.88 2.82
C LEU A 455 -17.29 14.38 1.39
N GLU A 456 -16.24 14.44 0.56
CA GLU A 456 -16.29 13.91 -0.80
C GLU A 456 -15.65 12.52 -0.85
N LEU A 457 -16.34 11.56 -1.44
CA LEU A 457 -15.92 10.19 -1.62
C LEU A 457 -15.82 9.92 -3.13
N ASP A 458 -14.59 9.90 -3.64
CA ASP A 458 -14.31 9.72 -5.06
C ASP A 458 -14.17 8.22 -5.36
N PHE A 459 -15.02 7.69 -6.24
CA PHE A 459 -14.96 6.31 -6.70
C PHE A 459 -14.14 6.23 -7.98
N PHE A 460 -13.11 5.38 -7.99
CA PHE A 460 -12.28 5.12 -9.16
C PHE A 460 -12.35 3.64 -9.54
N ALA A 461 -12.28 3.33 -10.82
CA ALA A 461 -12.06 1.97 -11.31
C ALA A 461 -10.76 1.90 -12.08
N ALA A 462 -10.06 0.77 -11.94
CA ALA A 462 -8.92 0.47 -12.79
C ALA A 462 -9.41 0.08 -14.19
N VAL A 463 -9.05 0.88 -15.20
CA VAL A 463 -9.32 0.66 -16.61
C VAL A 463 -7.95 0.55 -17.31
N GLU A 464 -7.65 -0.62 -17.87
CA GLU A 464 -6.39 -0.90 -18.61
C GLU A 464 -5.09 -0.41 -17.92
N GLY A 465 -5.01 -0.55 -16.59
CA GLY A 465 -3.84 -0.16 -15.80
C GLY A 465 -3.90 1.25 -15.21
N GLN A 466 -5.01 1.98 -15.35
CA GLN A 466 -5.18 3.33 -14.79
C GLN A 466 -6.46 3.50 -13.97
N TYR A 467 -6.39 4.27 -12.89
CA TYR A 467 -7.58 4.61 -12.11
C TYR A 467 -8.31 5.80 -12.72
N VAL A 468 -9.51 5.57 -13.23
CA VAL A 468 -10.42 6.59 -13.77
C VAL A 468 -11.54 6.86 -12.77
N ARG A 469 -11.82 8.13 -12.49
CA ARG A 469 -12.91 8.53 -11.59
C ARG A 469 -14.27 8.22 -12.23
N LEU A 470 -15.07 7.39 -11.56
CA LEU A 470 -16.42 7.04 -11.97
C LEU A 470 -17.44 8.10 -11.56
N PHE A 471 -17.43 8.48 -10.28
CA PHE A 471 -18.30 9.50 -9.68
C PHE A 471 -17.77 9.93 -8.31
N THR A 472 -18.28 11.04 -7.80
CA THR A 472 -18.01 11.55 -6.44
C THR A 472 -19.31 11.61 -5.66
N VAL A 473 -19.33 11.00 -4.46
CA VAL A 473 -20.42 11.16 -3.49
C VAL A 473 -20.06 12.29 -2.52
N VAL A 474 -20.98 13.22 -2.27
CA VAL A 474 -20.83 14.29 -1.28
C VAL A 474 -21.79 14.00 -0.13
N THR A 475 -21.31 14.03 1.11
CA THR A 475 -22.08 13.67 2.30
C THR A 475 -21.49 14.30 3.55
N ASP A 476 -22.32 14.56 4.55
CA ASP A 476 -21.84 14.73 5.92
C ASP A 476 -21.67 13.35 6.55
N LEU A 477 -20.55 13.13 7.23
CA LEU A 477 -20.23 11.88 7.92
C LEU A 477 -20.09 12.11 9.43
N ARG A 478 -20.90 11.42 10.23
CA ARG A 478 -20.82 11.38 11.69
C ARG A 478 -20.38 10.01 12.18
N LEU A 479 -19.29 9.95 12.94
CA LEU A 479 -18.74 8.75 13.55
C LEU A 479 -18.75 8.89 15.08
N PRO A 480 -19.72 8.27 15.78
CA PRO A 480 -19.71 8.18 17.23
C PRO A 480 -18.76 7.07 17.67
N VAL A 481 -17.66 7.43 18.34
CA VAL A 481 -16.63 6.48 18.78
C VAL A 481 -16.60 6.40 20.31
N GLY A 482 -16.92 5.22 20.85
CA GLY A 482 -16.59 4.84 22.22
C GLY A 482 -15.19 4.21 22.29
N MET A 483 -14.60 4.15 23.48
CA MET A 483 -13.31 3.50 23.71
C MET A 483 -13.40 2.50 24.85
N GLN A 484 -12.76 1.35 24.69
CA GLN A 484 -12.61 0.32 25.73
C GLN A 484 -11.16 -0.18 25.82
N ALA A 485 -10.82 -0.93 26.86
CA ALA A 485 -9.47 -1.47 27.06
C ALA A 485 -9.38 -2.97 26.72
N THR A 486 -8.28 -3.39 26.08
CA THR A 486 -7.96 -4.80 25.77
C THR A 486 -7.10 -5.46 26.85
N ALA A 487 -6.84 -6.76 26.72
CA ALA A 487 -6.02 -7.55 27.64
C ALA A 487 -4.59 -7.11 27.79
N ALA A 488 -4.03 -6.59 26.71
CA ALA A 488 -2.67 -6.07 26.68
C ALA A 488 -2.62 -4.61 27.16
N GLY A 489 -3.73 -4.06 27.68
CA GLY A 489 -3.84 -2.67 28.12
C GLY A 489 -3.95 -1.68 26.95
N GLU A 490 -4.33 -2.14 25.76
CA GLU A 490 -4.48 -1.30 24.57
C GLU A 490 -5.84 -0.61 24.55
N LEU A 491 -5.95 0.51 23.84
CA LEU A 491 -7.21 1.23 23.65
C LEU A 491 -7.88 0.74 22.36
N GLU A 492 -9.10 0.23 22.46
CA GLU A 492 -9.86 -0.33 21.35
C GLU A 492 -11.09 0.55 21.06
N PRO A 493 -11.21 1.09 19.83
CA PRO A 493 -12.38 1.87 19.45
C PRO A 493 -13.60 0.98 19.22
N VAL A 494 -14.76 1.47 19.65
CA VAL A 494 -16.07 0.84 19.42
C VAL A 494 -16.96 1.85 18.73
N LEU A 495 -17.47 1.51 17.54
CA LEU A 495 -18.41 2.37 16.82
C LEU A 495 -19.80 2.30 17.47
N GLY A 496 -20.43 3.46 17.63
CA GLY A 496 -21.83 3.58 18.04
C GLY A 496 -22.80 3.33 16.89
N ASP A 497 -24.04 3.79 17.05
CA ASP A 497 -25.06 3.67 16.02
C ASP A 497 -24.68 4.49 14.77
N LEU A 498 -24.63 3.82 13.61
CA LEU A 498 -24.28 4.39 12.31
C LEU A 498 -25.49 4.58 11.39
N THR A 499 -26.72 4.38 11.88
CA THR A 499 -27.95 4.48 11.08
C THR A 499 -28.07 5.85 10.39
N GLU A 500 -27.70 6.92 11.08
CA GLU A 500 -27.65 8.29 10.56
C GLU A 500 -26.21 8.80 10.35
N ALA A 501 -25.25 7.89 10.13
CA ALA A 501 -23.85 8.27 9.93
C ALA A 501 -23.65 9.14 8.68
N PHE A 502 -24.45 8.94 7.64
CA PHE A 502 -24.38 9.68 6.39
C PHE A 502 -25.63 10.53 6.19
N THR A 503 -25.45 11.85 6.05
CA THR A 503 -26.55 12.79 5.79
C THR A 503 -26.17 13.75 4.66
N ASN A 504 -27.14 14.50 4.12
CA ASN A 504 -26.91 15.46 3.02
C ASN A 504 -26.26 14.84 1.75
N LEU A 505 -26.65 13.61 1.42
CA LEU A 505 -26.12 12.84 0.29
C LEU A 505 -26.46 13.45 -1.07
N SER A 506 -25.44 13.61 -1.91
CA SER A 506 -25.57 13.92 -3.33
C SER A 506 -24.44 13.28 -4.15
N VAL A 507 -24.59 13.23 -5.48
CA VAL A 507 -23.57 12.70 -6.39
C VAL A 507 -23.22 13.75 -7.44
N LYS A 508 -21.93 13.90 -7.74
CA LYS A 508 -21.37 14.74 -8.81
C LYS A 508 -20.28 13.99 -9.56
N ASN A 509 -19.71 14.61 -10.60
CA ASN A 509 -18.63 14.03 -11.42
C ASN A 509 -18.94 12.64 -11.99
N ASN A 510 -20.22 12.31 -12.22
CA ASN A 510 -20.66 10.97 -12.64
C ASN A 510 -20.62 10.76 -14.16
N ASP A 511 -19.76 11.51 -14.85
CA ASP A 511 -19.74 11.60 -16.30
C ASP A 511 -19.30 10.30 -16.98
N ALA A 512 -18.48 9.48 -16.32
CA ALA A 512 -18.07 8.16 -16.80
C ALA A 512 -19.20 7.13 -16.82
N ILE A 513 -20.28 7.36 -16.07
CA ILE A 513 -21.39 6.40 -15.93
C ILE A 513 -22.73 7.03 -16.36
N THR A 514 -23.72 6.20 -16.68
CA THR A 514 -24.99 6.66 -17.25
C THR A 514 -26.14 6.77 -16.23
N GLU A 515 -25.93 6.31 -14.99
CA GLU A 515 -26.92 6.37 -13.93
C GLU A 515 -27.29 7.80 -13.51
N ASP A 516 -28.54 7.98 -13.08
CA ASP A 516 -29.01 9.24 -12.51
C ASP A 516 -28.37 9.48 -11.12
N PRO A 517 -27.78 10.67 -10.87
CA PRO A 517 -27.14 10.99 -9.60
C PRO A 517 -28.02 10.80 -8.37
N ALA A 518 -29.32 11.08 -8.46
CA ALA A 518 -30.25 10.95 -7.33
C ALA A 518 -30.51 9.47 -7.01
N VAL A 519 -30.52 8.61 -8.02
CA VAL A 519 -30.66 7.15 -7.83
C VAL A 519 -29.41 6.57 -7.18
N LEU A 520 -28.22 7.00 -7.63
CA LEU A 520 -26.96 6.60 -7.00
C LEU A 520 -26.88 7.03 -5.53
N ALA A 521 -27.24 8.29 -5.24
CA ALA A 521 -27.28 8.81 -3.87
C ALA A 521 -28.22 8.00 -2.95
N ALA A 522 -29.39 7.59 -3.46
CA ALA A 522 -30.35 6.80 -2.69
C ALA A 522 -29.86 5.39 -2.37
N ARG A 523 -29.02 4.80 -3.22
CA ARG A 523 -28.46 3.44 -3.05
C ARG A 523 -27.17 3.41 -2.24
N PHE A 524 -26.52 4.57 -2.09
CA PHE A 524 -25.21 4.68 -1.46
C PHE A 524 -25.15 4.21 0.01
N PRO A 525 -26.11 4.54 0.91
CA PRO A 525 -26.07 4.06 2.29
C PRO A 525 -26.04 2.53 2.39
N THR A 526 -26.76 1.85 1.50
CA THR A 526 -26.78 0.38 1.44
C THR A 526 -25.39 -0.16 1.08
N PHE A 527 -24.71 0.43 0.10
CA PHE A 527 -23.36 0.04 -0.28
C PHE A 527 -22.33 0.27 0.84
N LEU A 528 -22.35 1.44 1.49
CA LEU A 528 -21.41 1.72 2.55
C LEU A 528 -21.61 0.83 3.77
N GLN A 529 -22.85 0.49 4.13
CA GLN A 529 -23.12 -0.44 5.22
C GLN A 529 -22.55 -1.84 4.95
N LEU A 530 -22.29 -2.21 3.70
CA LEU A 530 -21.58 -3.44 3.33
C LEU A 530 -20.06 -3.29 3.47
N ALA A 531 -19.51 -2.12 3.12
CA ALA A 531 -18.07 -1.86 3.14
C ALA A 531 -17.52 -1.47 4.52
N LEU A 532 -18.37 -0.98 5.44
CA LEU A 532 -17.99 -0.45 6.75
C LEU A 532 -17.16 -1.43 7.61
N PRO A 533 -17.47 -2.74 7.69
CA PRO A 533 -16.66 -3.66 8.52
C PRO A 533 -15.21 -3.79 8.05
N GLY A 534 -14.98 -3.87 6.73
CA GLY A 534 -13.62 -3.90 6.16
C GLY A 534 -12.85 -2.59 6.37
N LEU A 535 -13.55 -1.45 6.35
CA LEU A 535 -12.96 -0.13 6.67
C LEU A 535 -12.63 0.00 8.17
N ALA A 536 -13.47 -0.58 9.03
CA ALA A 536 -13.33 -0.49 10.47
C ALA A 536 -12.21 -1.41 11.01
N GLY A 537 -11.98 -2.57 10.38
CA GLY A 537 -10.88 -3.48 10.72
C GLY A 537 -9.49 -2.83 10.63
N GLY A 538 -9.30 -1.84 9.75
CA GLY A 538 -8.03 -1.13 9.61
C GLY A 538 -7.72 -0.07 10.68
N LEU A 539 -8.68 0.26 11.57
CA LEU A 539 -8.48 1.22 12.66
C LEU A 539 -7.73 0.64 13.87
N GLY A 540 -7.75 -0.69 14.06
CA GLY A 540 -6.96 -1.43 15.05
C GLY A 540 -7.13 -1.02 16.52
N SER A 541 -6.46 -1.74 17.42
CA SER A 541 -6.23 -1.29 18.80
C SER A 541 -4.95 -0.45 18.87
N PHE A 542 -4.94 0.52 19.78
CA PHE A 542 -3.80 1.39 20.02
C PHE A 542 -3.03 0.92 21.24
N ALA A 543 -1.83 0.36 21.03
CA ALA A 543 -0.98 -0.11 22.10
C ALA A 543 -0.53 1.04 23.01
N LEU A 544 -0.68 0.85 24.33
CA LEU A 544 -0.04 1.74 25.30
C LEU A 544 1.42 1.33 25.49
N PRO A 545 2.34 2.29 25.74
CA PRO A 545 3.73 1.99 25.96
C PRO A 545 3.96 1.13 27.21
N ALA A 546 4.78 0.08 27.10
CA ALA A 546 5.19 -0.71 28.25
C ALA A 546 6.10 0.10 29.19
N LEU A 547 5.88 0.02 30.52
CA LEU A 547 6.64 0.77 31.52
C LEU A 547 7.68 -0.12 32.22
N GLY A 548 8.63 -0.67 31.44
CA GLY A 548 9.57 -1.67 31.94
C GLY A 548 8.86 -2.97 32.33
N GLY A 549 9.18 -3.56 33.48
CA GLY A 549 8.50 -4.75 34.02
C GLY A 549 7.11 -4.47 34.62
N LEU A 550 6.57 -3.26 34.44
CA LEU A 550 5.25 -2.87 34.89
C LEU A 550 4.28 -2.77 33.70
N GLU A 551 3.09 -3.30 33.91
CA GLU A 551 1.94 -3.24 33.01
C GLU A 551 1.06 -2.03 33.38
N LEU A 552 0.60 -1.30 32.36
CA LEU A 552 -0.45 -0.28 32.49
C LEU A 552 -1.81 -0.95 32.37
N ARG A 553 -2.57 -0.96 33.47
CA ARG A 553 -3.93 -1.50 33.49
C ARG A 553 -4.92 -0.38 33.42
N VAL A 554 -5.44 -0.10 32.22
CA VAL A 554 -6.47 0.92 32.01
C VAL A 554 -7.71 0.53 32.80
N THR A 555 -8.07 1.35 33.78
CA THR A 555 -9.26 1.15 34.62
C THR A 555 -10.46 1.90 34.06
N ASP A 556 -10.24 3.02 33.38
CA ASP A 556 -11.31 3.75 32.71
C ASP A 556 -10.82 4.79 31.69
N ILE A 557 -11.73 5.17 30.79
CA ILE A 557 -11.51 6.20 29.76
C ILE A 557 -12.77 7.06 29.71
N THR A 558 -12.65 8.37 29.94
CA THR A 558 -13.79 9.29 29.93
C THR A 558 -13.33 10.73 29.66
N ALA A 559 -14.27 11.68 29.62
CA ALA A 559 -13.96 13.10 29.52
C ALA A 559 -14.24 13.83 30.85
N VAL A 560 -13.29 14.65 31.31
CA VAL A 560 -13.32 15.38 32.59
C VAL A 560 -13.27 16.88 32.38
N ASP A 561 -13.33 17.66 33.48
CA ASP A 561 -13.33 19.13 33.44
C ASP A 561 -14.42 19.70 32.52
N SER A 562 -15.67 19.25 32.72
CA SER A 562 -16.79 19.62 31.84
C SER A 562 -16.55 19.24 30.38
N LEU A 563 -16.01 18.04 30.15
CA LEU A 563 -15.69 17.47 28.84
C LEU A 563 -14.56 18.21 28.08
N SER A 564 -13.70 18.95 28.78
CA SER A 564 -12.57 19.65 28.15
C SER A 564 -11.29 18.84 28.08
N PHE A 565 -11.19 17.74 28.82
CA PHE A 565 -10.05 16.81 28.77
C PHE A 565 -10.53 15.39 28.50
N LEU A 566 -9.96 14.73 27.49
CA LEU A 566 -9.98 13.29 27.37
C LEU A 566 -9.05 12.74 28.44
N ALA A 567 -9.54 11.89 29.33
CA ALA A 567 -8.79 11.32 30.43
C ALA A 567 -8.73 9.79 30.36
N ILE A 568 -7.52 9.25 30.50
CA ILE A 568 -7.26 7.82 30.66
C ILE A 568 -6.78 7.60 32.10
N PHE A 569 -7.43 6.68 32.81
CA PHE A 569 -7.08 6.27 34.15
C PHE A 569 -6.53 4.84 34.12
N ALA A 570 -5.43 4.61 34.82
CA ALA A 570 -4.80 3.31 34.89
C ALA A 570 -4.20 3.02 36.26
N ASP A 571 -4.02 1.75 36.57
CA ASP A 571 -3.19 1.27 37.67
C ASP A 571 -1.87 0.70 37.14
N LEU A 572 -0.86 0.71 38.00
CA LEU A 572 0.45 0.11 37.73
C LEU A 572 0.53 -1.22 38.45
N ALA A 573 0.84 -2.30 37.73
CA ALA A 573 1.00 -3.62 38.30
C ALA A 573 2.24 -4.32 37.73
N PRO A 574 2.89 -5.24 38.48
CA PRO A 574 3.91 -6.11 37.91
C PRO A 574 3.33 -6.93 36.75
N SER A 575 4.11 -7.12 35.68
CA SER A 575 3.71 -7.98 34.56
C SER A 575 3.60 -9.44 35.03
N MET A 576 2.42 -9.86 35.45
CA MET A 576 2.13 -11.26 35.77
C MET A 576 1.24 -11.84 34.69
N ALA A 577 1.68 -12.95 34.08
CA ALA A 577 0.80 -13.75 33.23
C ALA A 577 -0.33 -14.29 34.11
N ARG A 578 -1.54 -13.77 33.91
CA ARG A 578 -2.76 -14.43 34.39
C ARG A 578 -3.15 -15.51 33.38
N ALA A 579 -3.80 -16.56 33.87
CA ALA A 579 -4.39 -17.54 32.98
C ALA A 579 -5.47 -16.83 32.16
N ALA A 580 -5.35 -16.91 30.83
CA ALA A 580 -6.44 -16.56 29.94
C ALA A 580 -7.61 -17.50 30.20
N VAL A 581 -8.82 -17.01 30.01
CA VAL A 581 -10.01 -17.87 29.98
C VAL A 581 -10.11 -18.56 28.63
N GLU A 582 -10.75 -19.71 28.59
CA GLU A 582 -11.12 -20.40 27.36
C GLU A 582 -12.56 -20.01 26.98
N THR A 583 -12.75 -19.54 25.75
CA THR A 583 -14.07 -19.14 25.24
C THR A 583 -14.83 -20.36 24.72
N GLU A 584 -16.02 -20.60 25.25
CA GLU A 584 -16.95 -21.59 24.69
C GLU A 584 -18.12 -20.86 24.02
N VAL A 585 -18.56 -21.35 22.86
CA VAL A 585 -19.67 -20.76 22.12
C VAL A 585 -20.40 -21.82 21.31
N THR A 586 -21.72 -21.74 21.38
CA THR A 586 -22.64 -22.55 20.59
C THR A 586 -23.60 -21.64 19.84
N ILE A 587 -23.87 -21.97 18.57
CA ILE A 587 -24.89 -21.28 17.77
C ILE A 587 -26.25 -21.90 18.12
N ASP A 588 -27.11 -21.12 18.77
CA ASP A 588 -28.46 -21.54 19.16
C ASP A 588 -29.42 -21.53 17.96
N ASP A 589 -29.35 -20.48 17.14
CA ASP A 589 -30.19 -20.30 15.97
C ASP A 589 -29.53 -19.41 14.91
N VAL A 590 -29.87 -19.64 13.64
CA VAL A 590 -29.46 -18.80 12.51
C VAL A 590 -30.69 -18.50 11.66
N ILE A 591 -31.08 -17.23 11.64
CA ILE A 591 -32.19 -16.74 10.84
C ILE A 591 -31.60 -16.00 9.64
N LEU A 592 -31.73 -16.61 8.45
CA LEU A 592 -31.36 -15.99 7.17
C LEU A 592 -32.62 -15.62 6.38
N PRO A 593 -32.62 -14.49 5.66
CA PRO A 593 -33.67 -14.15 4.71
C PRO A 593 -33.71 -15.14 3.52
N SER A 594 -34.80 -15.10 2.74
CA SER A 594 -34.91 -15.96 1.55
C SER A 594 -33.82 -15.64 0.52
N SER A 595 -33.47 -16.60 -0.33
CA SER A 595 -32.50 -16.40 -1.43
C SER A 595 -32.87 -15.18 -2.29
N ASP A 596 -34.16 -15.02 -2.60
CA ASP A 596 -34.67 -13.91 -3.41
C ASP A 596 -34.51 -12.54 -2.72
N ALA A 597 -34.47 -12.50 -1.38
CA ALA A 597 -34.21 -11.28 -0.62
C ALA A 597 -32.71 -11.01 -0.45
N LEU A 598 -31.90 -12.06 -0.32
CA LEU A 598 -30.43 -11.94 -0.36
C LEU A 598 -29.94 -11.43 -1.73
N ASP A 599 -30.64 -11.79 -2.81
CA ASP A 599 -30.29 -11.41 -4.19
C ASP A 599 -30.78 -10.01 -4.62
N ASP A 600 -31.62 -9.34 -3.81
CA ASP A 600 -32.27 -8.06 -4.16
C ASP A 600 -32.05 -7.01 -3.04
N PRO A 601 -31.06 -6.10 -3.21
CA PRO A 601 -30.78 -5.05 -2.22
C PRO A 601 -31.97 -4.14 -1.89
N ASP A 602 -32.93 -4.00 -2.80
CA ASP A 602 -34.14 -3.21 -2.57
C ASP A 602 -35.08 -3.87 -1.54
N ARG A 603 -34.83 -5.14 -1.18
CA ARG A 603 -35.58 -5.90 -0.16
C ARG A 603 -34.88 -5.98 1.19
N TRP A 604 -33.73 -5.34 1.37
CA TRP A 604 -32.96 -5.42 2.61
C TRP A 604 -33.54 -4.56 3.73
N THR A 605 -34.56 -5.07 4.42
CA THR A 605 -35.21 -4.40 5.55
C THR A 605 -34.50 -4.70 6.88
N ILE A 606 -34.68 -3.83 7.88
CA ILE A 606 -34.19 -4.07 9.25
C ILE A 606 -34.92 -5.25 9.91
N GLU A 607 -36.19 -5.45 9.55
CA GLU A 607 -37.03 -6.53 10.10
C GLU A 607 -36.54 -7.91 9.65
N ASP A 608 -36.12 -8.04 8.39
CA ASP A 608 -35.64 -9.29 7.77
C ASP A 608 -34.12 -9.49 7.87
N ALA A 609 -33.41 -8.66 8.66
CA ALA A 609 -31.96 -8.74 8.80
C ALA A 609 -31.50 -10.13 9.27
N PRO A 610 -30.41 -10.70 8.69
CA PRO A 610 -29.78 -11.92 9.16
C PRO A 610 -29.45 -11.82 10.66
N ARG A 611 -29.80 -12.86 11.41
CA ARG A 611 -29.56 -12.93 12.86
C ARG A 611 -28.91 -14.25 13.23
N ILE A 612 -27.92 -14.19 14.10
CA ILE A 612 -27.26 -15.37 14.67
C ILE A 612 -27.44 -15.28 16.19
N ALA A 613 -28.17 -16.23 16.79
CA ALA A 613 -28.27 -16.34 18.23
C ALA A 613 -27.09 -17.17 18.74
N LEU A 614 -26.30 -16.59 19.63
CA LEU A 614 -25.14 -17.22 20.26
C LEU A 614 -25.43 -17.48 21.74
N ALA A 615 -25.17 -18.72 22.17
CA ALA A 615 -25.01 -19.06 23.58
C ALA A 615 -23.51 -19.12 23.90
N LEU A 616 -23.09 -18.30 24.86
CA LEU A 616 -21.71 -18.00 25.19
C LEU A 616 -21.38 -18.53 26.58
N GLY A 617 -20.21 -19.14 26.70
CA GLY A 617 -19.69 -19.76 27.92
C GLY A 617 -18.18 -19.61 28.04
N GLY A 618 -17.62 -20.34 28.98
CA GLY A 618 -16.18 -20.42 29.20
C GLY A 618 -15.84 -21.14 30.50
N ASP A 619 -14.54 -21.29 30.76
CA ASP A 619 -14.01 -22.07 31.88
C ASP A 619 -13.96 -21.32 33.23
N ALA A 620 -14.37 -20.05 33.26
CA ALA A 620 -14.40 -19.21 34.45
C ALA A 620 -15.81 -18.70 34.80
N THR A 621 -15.94 -18.13 36.01
CA THR A 621 -17.17 -17.47 36.49
C THR A 621 -17.07 -15.95 36.31
N ASP A 622 -18.21 -15.27 36.15
CA ASP A 622 -18.28 -13.81 35.97
C ASP A 622 -17.59 -13.36 34.67
N LEU A 623 -17.97 -13.98 33.56
CA LEU A 623 -17.44 -13.70 32.24
C LEU A 623 -18.19 -12.57 31.54
N GLU A 624 -17.47 -11.88 30.67
CA GLU A 624 -18.04 -11.04 29.61
C GLU A 624 -17.43 -11.40 28.26
N TRP A 625 -18.21 -11.20 27.20
CA TRP A 625 -17.86 -11.61 25.84
C TRP A 625 -17.89 -10.45 24.87
N SER A 626 -17.05 -10.57 23.84
CA SER A 626 -16.98 -9.67 22.70
C SER A 626 -16.88 -10.51 21.43
N TRP A 627 -17.46 -10.00 20.35
CA TRP A 627 -17.53 -10.70 19.07
C TRP A 627 -17.20 -9.76 17.91
N ARG A 628 -16.74 -10.32 16.79
CA ARG A 628 -16.55 -9.60 15.52
C ARG A 628 -16.89 -10.47 14.32
N ILE A 629 -17.08 -9.84 13.16
CA ILE A 629 -17.37 -10.51 11.89
C ILE A 629 -16.39 -9.99 10.82
N ASP A 630 -15.83 -10.88 10.00
CA ASP A 630 -14.98 -10.58 8.83
C ASP A 630 -13.88 -9.54 9.11
N ASP A 631 -13.11 -9.76 10.19
CA ASP A 631 -12.04 -8.87 10.66
C ASP A 631 -12.47 -7.43 11.03
N GLY A 632 -13.78 -7.19 11.15
CA GLY A 632 -14.32 -5.94 11.67
C GLY A 632 -13.95 -5.65 13.12
N LEU A 633 -14.38 -4.48 13.62
CA LEU A 633 -14.16 -4.09 15.01
C LEU A 633 -14.85 -5.05 15.97
N TRP A 634 -14.20 -5.26 17.12
CA TRP A 634 -14.78 -5.98 18.24
C TRP A 634 -15.97 -5.23 18.82
N SER A 635 -17.04 -5.96 19.13
CA SER A 635 -18.21 -5.43 19.82
C SER A 635 -17.87 -5.02 21.25
N ALA A 636 -18.70 -4.15 21.85
CA ALA A 636 -18.56 -3.80 23.25
C ALA A 636 -18.72 -5.04 24.15
N TRP A 637 -17.93 -5.11 25.21
CA TRP A 637 -17.99 -6.23 26.15
C TRP A 637 -19.36 -6.34 26.83
N SER A 638 -19.95 -7.53 26.77
CA SER A 638 -21.26 -7.81 27.35
C SER A 638 -21.21 -8.97 28.34
N PRO A 639 -21.78 -8.84 29.55
CA PRO A 639 -21.85 -9.91 30.55
C PRO A 639 -23.02 -10.89 30.28
N TYR A 640 -23.77 -10.71 29.19
CA TYR A 640 -24.92 -11.56 28.88
C TYR A 640 -24.47 -12.77 28.05
N PRO A 641 -24.73 -14.00 28.52
CA PRO A 641 -24.30 -15.23 27.85
C PRO A 641 -25.18 -15.58 26.65
N THR A 642 -26.26 -14.85 26.40
CA THR A 642 -27.08 -14.99 25.19
C THR A 642 -27.01 -13.69 24.42
N GLN A 643 -26.53 -13.74 23.19
CA GLN A 643 -26.38 -12.57 22.33
C GLN A 643 -26.94 -12.85 20.94
N VAL A 644 -27.58 -11.84 20.35
CA VAL A 644 -28.03 -11.90 18.97
C VAL A 644 -27.11 -11.03 18.13
N VAL A 645 -26.33 -11.67 17.26
CA VAL A 645 -25.46 -11.01 16.31
C VAL A 645 -26.28 -10.67 15.07
N THR A 646 -26.34 -9.38 14.75
CA THR A 646 -26.91 -8.88 13.49
C THR A 646 -25.89 -7.98 12.82
N ALA A 647 -25.61 -8.24 11.56
CA ALA A 647 -24.69 -7.43 10.77
C ALA A 647 -25.10 -7.44 9.31
N ARG A 648 -24.93 -6.30 8.64
CA ARG A 648 -25.33 -6.19 7.24
C ARG A 648 -24.41 -6.91 6.27
N THR A 649 -23.16 -7.20 6.65
CA THR A 649 -22.27 -8.05 5.86
C THR A 649 -22.85 -9.44 5.64
N LEU A 650 -23.65 -9.96 6.57
CA LEU A 650 -24.32 -11.27 6.45
C LEU A 650 -25.40 -11.33 5.34
N TRP A 651 -25.76 -10.19 4.72
CA TRP A 651 -26.59 -10.20 3.51
C TRP A 651 -25.80 -10.61 2.26
N LEU A 652 -24.47 -10.54 2.30
CA LEU A 652 -23.63 -10.90 1.17
C LEU A 652 -23.49 -12.42 1.04
N PRO A 653 -23.54 -12.97 -0.18
CA PRO A 653 -23.18 -14.36 -0.41
C PRO A 653 -21.68 -14.57 -0.14
N GLY A 654 -21.33 -15.54 0.69
CA GLY A 654 -19.94 -15.80 1.07
C GLY A 654 -19.81 -16.72 2.28
N ILE A 655 -18.57 -16.95 2.70
CA ILE A 655 -18.29 -17.54 4.02
C ILE A 655 -17.90 -16.37 4.92
N HIS A 656 -18.71 -16.13 5.95
CA HIS A 656 -18.43 -15.09 6.94
C HIS A 656 -17.72 -15.69 8.15
N ARG A 657 -16.65 -15.06 8.61
CA ARG A 657 -15.90 -15.50 9.79
C ARG A 657 -16.42 -14.74 11.01
N ILE A 658 -17.00 -15.44 11.96
CA ILE A 658 -17.42 -14.88 13.24
C ILE A 658 -16.43 -15.34 14.31
N GLU A 659 -15.92 -14.39 15.07
CA GLU A 659 -14.97 -14.64 16.15
C GLU A 659 -15.57 -14.15 17.46
N VAL A 660 -15.42 -14.96 18.52
CA VAL A 660 -15.88 -14.62 19.87
C VAL A 660 -14.76 -14.86 20.85
N ARG A 661 -14.59 -13.93 21.79
CA ARG A 661 -13.64 -14.04 22.89
C ARG A 661 -14.31 -13.71 24.21
N ALA A 662 -13.89 -14.39 25.27
CA ALA A 662 -14.32 -14.15 26.64
C ALA A 662 -13.19 -13.52 27.48
N ARG A 663 -13.57 -12.88 28.58
CA ARG A 663 -12.69 -12.52 29.70
C ARG A 663 -13.47 -12.50 31.00
N ILE A 664 -12.78 -12.49 32.13
CA ILE A 664 -13.40 -12.16 33.42
C ILE A 664 -13.82 -10.68 33.41
N HIS A 665 -15.03 -10.40 33.87
CA HIS A 665 -15.64 -9.07 33.84
C HIS A 665 -14.74 -8.00 34.47
N GLY A 666 -14.39 -6.98 33.68
CA GLY A 666 -13.52 -5.88 34.11
C GLY A 666 -12.04 -6.24 34.30
N GLU A 667 -11.62 -7.43 33.87
CA GLU A 667 -10.24 -7.92 34.02
C GLU A 667 -9.62 -8.22 32.64
N PRO A 668 -9.13 -7.18 31.93
CA PRO A 668 -8.69 -7.33 30.55
C PRO A 668 -7.64 -8.42 30.40
N THR A 669 -6.65 -8.51 31.29
CA THR A 669 -5.53 -9.50 31.23
C THR A 669 -5.93 -10.98 31.15
N THR A 670 -7.22 -11.29 31.24
CA THR A 670 -7.78 -12.66 31.18
C THR A 670 -8.42 -13.00 29.84
N ILE A 671 -8.39 -12.09 28.83
CA ILE A 671 -8.95 -12.38 27.50
C ILE A 671 -8.34 -13.65 26.93
N ASP A 672 -9.20 -14.46 26.31
CA ASP A 672 -8.80 -15.56 25.46
C ASP A 672 -7.96 -15.09 24.25
N PRO A 673 -6.67 -15.43 24.17
CA PRO A 673 -5.81 -15.03 23.05
C PRO A 673 -6.15 -15.77 21.75
N THR A 674 -6.94 -16.84 21.84
CA THR A 674 -7.34 -17.70 20.73
C THR A 674 -8.88 -17.68 20.63
N PRO A 675 -9.46 -16.63 20.02
CA PRO A 675 -10.90 -16.51 19.93
C PRO A 675 -11.53 -17.75 19.31
N ALA A 676 -12.71 -18.13 19.78
CA ALA A 676 -13.50 -19.16 19.15
C ALA A 676 -13.99 -18.66 17.78
N VAL A 677 -13.74 -19.45 16.73
CA VAL A 677 -14.00 -19.06 15.33
C VAL A 677 -15.03 -19.99 14.70
N PHE A 678 -16.00 -19.42 13.98
CA PHE A 678 -16.97 -20.16 13.18
C PHE A 678 -17.14 -19.50 11.82
N GLU A 679 -17.36 -20.35 10.83
CA GLU A 679 -17.64 -19.94 9.47
C GLU A 679 -19.14 -20.09 9.19
N LEU A 680 -19.79 -18.99 8.82
CA LEU A 680 -21.19 -18.98 8.40
C LEU A 680 -21.28 -18.86 6.87
N PRO A 681 -21.65 -19.94 6.17
CA PRO A 681 -21.89 -19.87 4.73
C PRO A 681 -23.26 -19.23 4.44
N VAL A 682 -23.26 -18.12 3.71
CA VAL A 682 -24.44 -17.46 3.16
C VAL A 682 -24.44 -17.65 1.64
N ASN A 683 -25.46 -18.32 1.09
CA ASN A 683 -25.71 -18.44 -0.37
C ASN A 683 -24.50 -18.80 -1.28
N LEU A 684 -23.71 -19.83 -0.91
CA LEU A 684 -22.46 -20.23 -1.60
C LEU A 684 -22.59 -20.66 -3.08
N ALA A 685 -23.79 -21.03 -3.55
CA ALA A 685 -23.99 -21.55 -4.90
C ALA A 685 -23.66 -20.54 -6.01
N ARG A 686 -23.61 -19.24 -5.68
CA ARG A 686 -23.33 -18.13 -6.61
C ARG A 686 -21.95 -17.52 -6.45
N ALA A 687 -21.31 -17.60 -5.27
CA ALA A 687 -19.94 -17.11 -5.05
C ALA A 687 -18.91 -17.84 -5.94
N ARG A 688 -19.19 -19.09 -6.33
CA ARG A 688 -18.40 -19.86 -7.31
C ARG A 688 -18.85 -19.67 -8.77
N GLY A 689 -19.92 -18.91 -8.99
CA GLY A 689 -20.60 -18.74 -10.27
C GLY A 689 -20.53 -17.30 -10.77
N GLY A 690 -19.33 -16.79 -11.01
CA GLY A 690 -19.14 -15.70 -11.95
C GLY A 690 -19.82 -16.08 -13.28
N ARG A 691 -20.71 -15.23 -13.77
CA ARG A 691 -21.61 -15.54 -14.89
C ARG A 691 -20.80 -15.84 -16.16
N GLY A 692 -21.10 -17.02 -16.71
CA GLY A 692 -20.90 -17.50 -18.09
C GLY A 692 -20.11 -16.64 -19.06
N PHE A 693 -18.89 -17.09 -19.32
CA PHE A 693 -18.18 -16.88 -20.58
C PHE A 693 -18.97 -17.54 -21.73
N HIS A 694 -19.38 -16.76 -22.73
CA HIS A 694 -19.77 -17.28 -24.04
C HIS A 694 -18.56 -17.21 -24.96
N GLY A 695 -17.98 -18.37 -25.28
CA GLY A 695 -16.91 -18.45 -26.28
C GLY A 695 -15.92 -19.60 -26.07
N ALA A 696 -16.36 -20.82 -25.74
CA ALA A 696 -15.43 -21.95 -25.71
C ALA A 696 -14.95 -22.26 -27.15
N PRO A 697 -13.63 -22.30 -27.42
CA PRO A 697 -13.10 -22.73 -28.71
C PRO A 697 -13.34 -24.23 -28.88
N GLY A 698 -13.86 -24.60 -30.04
CA GLY A 698 -13.98 -25.98 -30.45
C GLY A 698 -12.65 -26.50 -30.99
N GLU A 699 -12.13 -27.59 -30.42
CA GLU A 699 -11.29 -28.52 -31.16
C GLU A 699 -11.51 -29.98 -30.71
N GLY A 700 -11.53 -30.87 -31.71
CA GLY A 700 -10.99 -32.23 -31.58
C GLY A 700 -11.95 -33.33 -31.09
N GLY A 701 -12.52 -34.08 -32.04
CA GLY A 701 -13.47 -35.16 -31.74
C GLY A 701 -12.87 -36.53 -31.38
N CYS A 702 -13.72 -37.44 -30.92
CA CYS A 702 -13.94 -38.76 -31.54
C CYS A 702 -14.97 -39.59 -30.76
N SER A 703 -15.86 -40.21 -31.55
CA SER A 703 -16.68 -41.38 -31.26
C SER A 703 -17.89 -41.20 -30.34
N CYS A 704 -19.08 -41.31 -30.95
CA CYS A 704 -20.04 -42.31 -30.51
C CYS A 704 -20.75 -42.89 -31.73
N ALA A 705 -20.66 -44.21 -31.82
CA ALA A 705 -21.50 -45.01 -32.68
C ALA A 705 -22.98 -44.81 -32.28
N THR A 706 -23.80 -44.56 -33.28
CA THR A 706 -25.16 -45.08 -33.49
C THR A 706 -25.99 -45.46 -32.24
N GLY A 707 -26.97 -44.62 -31.92
CA GLY A 707 -28.20 -45.00 -31.22
C GLY A 707 -29.39 -44.46 -32.01
N GLY A 708 -29.97 -45.29 -32.88
CA GLY A 708 -31.19 -44.97 -33.60
C GLY A 708 -32.42 -45.05 -32.69
N ALA A 709 -33.41 -44.21 -32.96
CA ALA A 709 -34.79 -44.39 -32.52
C ALA A 709 -35.72 -44.51 -33.74
N ASP A 710 -36.44 -45.61 -33.72
CA ASP A 710 -37.35 -46.19 -34.70
C ASP A 710 -38.74 -45.51 -34.68
N PRO A 711 -39.36 -45.14 -35.82
CA PRO A 711 -40.79 -44.87 -35.90
C PRO A 711 -41.56 -46.17 -36.21
N ARG A 712 -41.93 -46.88 -35.14
CA ARG A 712 -43.07 -47.82 -35.03
C ARG A 712 -43.38 -48.75 -36.23
N ALA A 713 -42.95 -50.00 -36.05
CA ALA A 713 -43.73 -51.25 -36.21
C ALA A 713 -43.99 -51.88 -37.61
N ALA A 714 -43.46 -53.12 -37.71
CA ALA A 714 -44.03 -54.36 -38.27
C ALA A 714 -43.72 -54.80 -39.74
N TRP A 715 -42.59 -55.54 -39.89
CA TRP A 715 -42.38 -56.91 -40.45
C TRP A 715 -43.14 -57.46 -41.70
N PRO A 716 -42.68 -58.55 -42.40
CA PRO A 716 -41.36 -59.25 -42.42
C PRO A 716 -40.85 -59.77 -43.81
N PHE A 717 -39.65 -60.41 -43.75
CA PHE A 717 -38.97 -61.40 -44.64
C PHE A 717 -37.92 -60.93 -45.69
N GLY A 718 -36.63 -61.11 -45.37
CA GLY A 718 -35.86 -62.33 -45.75
C GLY A 718 -34.83 -62.30 -46.91
N LEU A 719 -33.55 -62.54 -46.55
CA LEU A 719 -32.41 -63.15 -47.30
C LEU A 719 -31.63 -62.26 -48.32
N ALA A 720 -30.33 -62.41 -48.61
CA ALA A 720 -29.13 -62.96 -47.95
C ALA A 720 -27.90 -62.73 -48.89
N LEU A 721 -26.81 -62.14 -48.36
CA LEU A 721 -25.41 -62.61 -48.43
C LEU A 721 -24.67 -62.92 -49.77
N VAL A 722 -23.50 -62.24 -49.89
CA VAL A 722 -22.12 -62.79 -50.06
C VAL A 722 -21.74 -63.50 -51.37
N ALA A 723 -20.66 -63.03 -52.02
CA ALA A 723 -19.39 -63.78 -52.12
C ALA A 723 -18.29 -63.05 -52.93
N LEU A 724 -17.22 -62.72 -52.20
CA LEU A 724 -15.81 -63.03 -52.46
C LEU A 724 -15.27 -63.18 -53.90
N ALA A 725 -14.19 -62.41 -54.08
CA ALA A 725 -12.84 -62.89 -54.39
C ALA A 725 -12.37 -63.09 -55.84
N LEU A 726 -11.28 -62.36 -56.08
CA LEU A 726 -10.03 -62.80 -56.69
C LEU A 726 -10.01 -63.22 -58.17
N ARG A 727 -9.06 -62.55 -58.81
CA ARG A 727 -8.09 -63.06 -59.78
C ARG A 727 -8.55 -63.18 -61.23
N ARG A 728 -7.75 -62.43 -61.99
CA ARG A 728 -7.00 -62.85 -63.18
C ARG A 728 -7.75 -62.81 -64.50
N ARG A 729 -7.19 -61.91 -65.33
CA ARG A 729 -6.64 -62.21 -66.66
C ARG A 729 -7.64 -62.76 -67.67
N ARG A 730 -7.91 -61.95 -68.69
CA ARG A 730 -7.30 -62.09 -70.04
C ARG A 730 -8.07 -61.24 -71.04
N ARG A 731 -7.29 -60.63 -71.94
CA ARG A 731 -7.49 -60.52 -73.40
C ARG A 731 -8.89 -60.02 -73.82
N ALA A 732 -9.01 -58.97 -74.63
CA ALA A 732 -8.33 -58.86 -75.91
C ALA A 732 -8.69 -57.54 -76.59
N ARG A 733 -7.75 -57.05 -77.42
CA ARG A 733 -7.98 -56.45 -78.76
C ARG A 733 -8.75 -55.11 -78.77
N ARG A 734 -8.20 -53.98 -79.24
CA ARG A 734 -7.36 -53.77 -80.44
C ARG A 734 -6.82 -52.33 -80.44
N ARG A 735 -5.54 -52.21 -80.78
CA ARG A 735 -4.84 -51.10 -81.49
C ARG A 735 -5.54 -50.76 -82.83
N PRO A 736 -5.17 -49.72 -83.61
CA PRO A 736 -3.88 -48.96 -83.66
C PRO A 736 -4.12 -47.42 -83.67
N ASP A 737 -3.22 -46.47 -83.89
CA ASP A 737 -1.77 -46.26 -84.00
C ASP A 737 -1.67 -44.72 -83.78
N GLY A 738 -0.72 -44.18 -83.02
CA GLY A 738 0.56 -43.80 -83.59
C GLY A 738 1.00 -42.46 -82.95
N ALA A 739 2.24 -42.49 -82.49
CA ALA A 739 3.17 -41.43 -82.08
C ALA A 739 2.95 -40.04 -82.73
N ALA A 740 3.44 -38.93 -82.18
CA ALA A 740 4.01 -38.58 -80.89
C ALA A 740 4.28 -37.07 -80.94
N ARG A 741 4.20 -36.45 -79.76
CA ARG A 741 4.96 -35.26 -79.32
C ARG A 741 4.71 -33.90 -80.00
N ARG A 742 4.21 -33.02 -79.11
CA ARG A 742 4.76 -31.71 -78.70
C ARG A 742 4.13 -30.46 -79.31
N LEU A 743 3.68 -29.66 -78.34
CA LEU A 743 3.83 -28.21 -78.18
C LEU A 743 2.84 -27.28 -78.90
N ALA A 744 2.19 -26.52 -78.03
CA ALA A 744 1.77 -25.13 -78.12
C ALA A 744 0.65 -24.79 -79.11
N THR A 745 -0.57 -24.59 -78.60
CA THR A 745 -1.17 -23.31 -78.18
C THR A 745 -1.53 -22.37 -79.32
N ALA A 746 -2.76 -21.87 -79.23
CA ALA A 746 -3.26 -20.59 -79.71
C ALA A 746 -4.17 -20.59 -80.96
N ALA A 747 -5.35 -20.02 -80.69
CA ALA A 747 -6.04 -19.01 -81.49
C ALA A 747 -6.99 -19.54 -82.58
N VAL A 748 -8.33 -19.40 -82.37
CA VAL A 748 -9.16 -18.23 -82.77
C VAL A 748 -9.60 -18.40 -84.24
N VAL A 749 -10.85 -18.26 -84.68
CA VAL A 749 -12.14 -17.97 -84.05
C VAL A 749 -13.21 -17.99 -85.18
N LEU A 750 -14.48 -17.93 -84.79
CA LEU A 750 -15.67 -17.41 -85.52
C LEU A 750 -16.12 -18.08 -86.82
N ALA A 751 -17.41 -18.46 -86.86
CA ALA A 751 -18.43 -17.54 -87.40
C ALA A 751 -19.88 -17.98 -87.12
N LEU A 752 -20.63 -17.01 -86.55
CA LEU A 752 -22.04 -16.63 -86.78
C LEU A 752 -23.20 -17.60 -86.46
N GLY A 753 -23.96 -17.21 -85.42
CA GLY A 753 -25.38 -17.56 -85.24
C GLY A 753 -26.03 -16.63 -84.20
N ALA A 754 -27.11 -15.96 -84.58
CA ALA A 754 -27.82 -14.96 -83.79
C ALA A 754 -29.09 -15.50 -83.10
N VAL A 755 -29.46 -14.81 -82.02
CA VAL A 755 -30.77 -14.69 -81.31
C VAL A 755 -31.12 -15.73 -80.22
N LEU A 756 -31.47 -15.18 -79.04
CA LEU A 756 -32.04 -15.73 -77.78
C LEU A 756 -31.07 -15.90 -76.59
N PRO A 757 -31.55 -15.63 -75.35
CA PRO A 757 -30.75 -15.10 -74.24
C PRO A 757 -29.82 -16.17 -73.69
N ALA A 758 -28.54 -15.83 -73.54
CA ALA A 758 -27.60 -16.68 -72.85
C ALA A 758 -27.84 -16.55 -71.34
N CYS A 759 -28.28 -17.66 -70.74
CA CYS A 759 -28.08 -17.95 -69.34
C CYS A 759 -26.61 -17.70 -68.97
N ASN A 760 -26.38 -16.83 -67.98
CA ASN A 760 -25.14 -16.81 -67.23
C ASN A 760 -25.23 -17.91 -66.17
N CYS A 761 -24.45 -18.98 -66.33
CA CYS A 761 -24.30 -20.01 -65.31
C CYS A 761 -23.00 -19.78 -64.55
N GLY A 762 -23.12 -19.45 -63.26
CA GLY A 762 -22.16 -19.87 -62.25
C GLY A 762 -21.06 -18.89 -61.89
N GLY A 763 -21.43 -17.70 -61.38
CA GLY A 763 -20.71 -17.16 -60.24
C GLY A 763 -21.40 -17.69 -58.99
N THR A 764 -20.68 -18.30 -58.05
CA THR A 764 -21.18 -18.36 -56.67
C THR A 764 -21.58 -16.94 -56.27
N PRO A 765 -22.78 -16.71 -55.71
CA PRO A 765 -23.10 -15.40 -55.15
C PRO A 765 -21.96 -14.94 -54.23
N ALA A 766 -21.66 -13.64 -54.27
CA ALA A 766 -20.54 -13.06 -53.54
C ALA A 766 -20.61 -13.29 -52.02
N CYS A 767 -21.79 -13.67 -51.51
CA CYS A 767 -22.10 -13.99 -50.13
C CYS A 767 -22.54 -15.46 -49.94
N GLY A 768 -21.97 -16.39 -50.71
CA GLY A 768 -22.23 -17.82 -50.60
C GLY A 768 -23.46 -18.28 -51.38
N GLU A 769 -24.31 -19.13 -50.80
CA GLU A 769 -25.53 -19.62 -51.47
C GLU A 769 -26.69 -18.60 -51.44
N ALA A 770 -26.52 -17.45 -50.77
CA ALA A 770 -27.52 -16.40 -50.61
C ALA A 770 -27.08 -15.08 -51.27
N ASP A 771 -28.05 -14.21 -51.56
CA ASP A 771 -27.78 -12.82 -51.95
C ASP A 771 -27.20 -12.04 -50.76
N CYS A 772 -26.23 -11.16 -51.03
CA CYS A 772 -25.66 -10.28 -50.00
C CYS A 772 -26.72 -9.38 -49.37
N LEU A 773 -26.63 -9.17 -48.06
CA LEU A 773 -27.49 -8.19 -47.38
C LEU A 773 -27.22 -6.78 -47.93
N PRO A 774 -28.27 -5.94 -48.06
CA PRO A 774 -28.09 -4.54 -48.43
C PRO A 774 -27.37 -3.79 -47.31
N GLY A 775 -26.49 -2.85 -47.67
CA GLY A 775 -25.69 -2.07 -46.73
C GLY A 775 -24.24 -2.55 -46.63
N GLU A 776 -23.60 -2.21 -45.52
CA GLU A 776 -22.22 -2.54 -45.21
C GLU A 776 -22.06 -2.88 -43.72
N VAL A 777 -20.91 -3.46 -43.37
CA VAL A 777 -20.54 -3.74 -41.98
C VAL A 777 -20.29 -2.41 -41.26
N SER A 778 -20.97 -2.18 -40.14
CA SER A 778 -20.65 -1.05 -39.27
C SER A 778 -19.36 -1.36 -38.51
N PHE A 779 -18.40 -0.44 -38.51
CA PHE A 779 -17.29 -0.49 -37.57
C PHE A 779 -17.80 -0.47 -36.13
N GLY A 780 -17.08 -1.16 -35.25
CA GLY A 780 -17.29 -1.10 -33.82
C GLY A 780 -16.70 0.18 -33.22
N PRO A 781 -16.58 0.22 -31.89
CA PRO A 781 -15.94 1.33 -31.18
C PRO A 781 -14.45 1.40 -31.55
N LEU A 782 -14.01 2.59 -31.96
CA LEU A 782 -12.64 2.93 -32.35
C LEU A 782 -12.10 3.98 -31.37
N GLY A 783 -10.78 4.17 -31.32
CA GLY A 783 -10.15 5.21 -30.50
C GLY A 783 -9.15 4.68 -29.48
N ARG A 784 -9.08 3.36 -29.27
CA ARG A 784 -8.07 2.74 -28.42
C ARG A 784 -6.87 2.25 -29.23
N HIS A 785 -5.72 2.19 -28.56
CA HIS A 785 -4.43 1.82 -29.14
C HIS A 785 -4.10 2.64 -30.39
N ASN A 786 -4.07 3.96 -30.31
CA ASN A 786 -3.87 4.77 -31.51
C ASN A 786 -2.38 4.89 -31.87
N GLY A 787 -2.11 4.87 -33.17
CA GLY A 787 -0.86 5.33 -33.78
C GLY A 787 -1.18 6.42 -34.80
N ALA A 788 -0.23 7.33 -35.06
CA ALA A 788 -0.45 8.37 -36.07
C ALA A 788 0.84 8.68 -36.82
N ALA A 789 0.73 8.94 -38.13
CA ALA A 789 1.86 9.31 -38.96
C ALA A 789 1.47 10.33 -40.04
N THR A 790 2.43 11.16 -40.43
CA THR A 790 2.29 12.09 -41.55
C THR A 790 3.61 12.23 -42.28
N ASP A 791 3.58 12.25 -43.61
CA ASP A 791 4.73 12.60 -44.46
C ASP A 791 4.58 14.01 -45.10
N GLY A 792 3.58 14.77 -44.65
CA GLY A 792 3.21 16.08 -45.18
C GLY A 792 2.27 16.04 -46.39
N THR A 793 2.13 14.89 -47.05
CA THR A 793 1.18 14.70 -48.16
C THR A 793 -0.02 13.84 -47.79
N ARG A 794 0.20 12.83 -46.95
CA ARG A 794 -0.82 11.95 -46.37
C ARG A 794 -0.70 11.98 -44.86
N THR A 795 -1.83 11.96 -44.17
CA THR A 795 -1.89 11.84 -42.70
C THR A 795 -2.82 10.69 -42.37
N VAL A 796 -2.34 9.75 -41.57
CA VAL A 796 -3.07 8.54 -41.20
C VAL A 796 -3.06 8.34 -39.70
N VAL A 797 -4.12 7.69 -39.20
CA VAL A 797 -4.24 7.21 -37.83
C VAL A 797 -4.50 5.71 -37.89
N SER A 798 -3.72 4.90 -37.19
CA SER A 798 -4.05 3.50 -36.94
C SER A 798 -4.79 3.40 -35.60
N THR A 799 -5.80 2.54 -35.51
CA THR A 799 -6.62 2.33 -34.31
C THR A 799 -7.11 0.88 -34.27
N TYR A 800 -7.74 0.47 -33.15
CA TYR A 800 -8.29 -0.86 -32.96
C TYR A 800 -9.81 -0.83 -32.88
N ASP A 801 -10.47 -1.74 -33.63
CA ASP A 801 -11.91 -1.99 -33.56
C ASP A 801 -12.23 -3.01 -32.46
N GLN A 802 -12.74 -2.51 -31.35
CA GLN A 802 -13.06 -3.33 -30.16
C GLN A 802 -14.23 -4.29 -30.38
N GLY A 803 -15.09 -4.02 -31.36
CA GLY A 803 -16.26 -4.86 -31.64
C GLY A 803 -15.94 -6.00 -32.61
N LEU A 804 -15.02 -5.76 -33.54
CA LEU A 804 -14.73 -6.68 -34.64
C LEU A 804 -13.36 -7.37 -34.54
N GLY A 805 -12.46 -6.85 -33.70
CA GLY A 805 -11.11 -7.38 -33.49
C GLY A 805 -10.07 -6.87 -34.49
N ASP A 806 -10.39 -5.88 -35.31
CA ASP A 806 -9.52 -5.47 -36.43
C ASP A 806 -8.57 -4.32 -36.09
N VAL A 807 -7.42 -4.29 -36.77
CA VAL A 807 -6.62 -3.07 -36.88
C VAL A 807 -7.12 -2.26 -38.05
N VAL A 808 -7.44 -1.00 -37.80
CA VAL A 808 -8.07 -0.09 -38.76
C VAL A 808 -7.12 1.06 -39.06
N LEU A 809 -6.90 1.33 -40.34
CA LEU A 809 -6.22 2.54 -40.81
C LEU A 809 -7.28 3.59 -41.17
N VAL A 810 -7.08 4.81 -40.69
CA VAL A 810 -7.94 5.96 -40.94
C VAL A 810 -7.15 7.01 -41.70
N ASP A 811 -7.52 7.21 -42.96
CA ASP A 811 -6.99 8.29 -43.80
C ASP A 811 -7.68 9.61 -43.45
N VAL A 812 -6.88 10.64 -43.13
CA VAL A 812 -7.38 11.95 -42.70
C VAL A 812 -7.14 12.96 -43.81
N ALA A 813 -8.20 13.31 -44.53
CA ALA A 813 -8.16 14.33 -45.57
C ALA A 813 -7.95 15.73 -44.96
N ALA A 814 -7.43 16.67 -45.77
CA ALA A 814 -7.15 18.04 -45.34
C ALA A 814 -8.42 18.83 -44.91
N ASP A 815 -9.60 18.42 -45.38
CA ASP A 815 -10.89 18.99 -45.00
C ASP A 815 -11.51 18.29 -43.75
N GLY A 816 -10.79 17.33 -43.16
CA GLY A 816 -11.23 16.56 -42.00
C GLY A 816 -12.05 15.32 -42.32
N THR A 817 -12.30 15.02 -43.60
CA THR A 817 -12.98 13.78 -44.02
C THR A 817 -12.11 12.57 -43.65
N ARG A 818 -12.75 11.49 -43.19
CA ARG A 818 -12.09 10.27 -42.68
C ARG A 818 -12.50 9.07 -43.52
N GLU A 819 -11.52 8.32 -44.02
CA GLU A 819 -11.73 7.05 -44.75
C GLU A 819 -11.18 5.89 -43.92
N PHE A 820 -11.96 4.83 -43.74
CA PHE A 820 -11.65 3.73 -42.83
C PHE A 820 -11.39 2.45 -43.61
N THR A 821 -10.22 1.85 -43.35
CA THR A 821 -9.78 0.61 -44.00
C THR A 821 -9.41 -0.41 -42.93
N ALA A 822 -10.11 -1.55 -42.90
CA ALA A 822 -9.71 -2.68 -42.08
C ALA A 822 -8.47 -3.35 -42.71
N VAL A 823 -7.38 -3.39 -41.97
CA VAL A 823 -6.07 -3.83 -42.47
C VAL A 823 -5.81 -5.32 -42.19
N ASP A 824 -6.20 -5.80 -41.01
CA ASP A 824 -6.01 -7.18 -40.55
C ASP A 824 -7.05 -7.53 -39.48
N GLY A 825 -7.20 -8.80 -39.14
CA GLY A 825 -8.17 -9.27 -38.14
C GLY A 825 -9.47 -9.83 -38.72
N ILE A 826 -9.60 -9.83 -40.04
CA ILE A 826 -10.79 -10.32 -40.73
C ILE A 826 -10.74 -11.86 -40.81
N PRO A 827 -11.74 -12.59 -40.26
CA PRO A 827 -11.75 -14.05 -40.33
C PRO A 827 -12.02 -14.55 -41.76
N ASP A 828 -11.44 -15.70 -42.12
CA ASP A 828 -11.66 -16.35 -43.42
C ASP A 828 -13.01 -17.07 -43.47
N VAL A 829 -14.08 -16.28 -43.58
CA VAL A 829 -15.47 -16.74 -43.65
C VAL A 829 -16.19 -16.08 -44.83
N THR A 830 -17.35 -16.64 -45.20
CA THR A 830 -18.14 -16.10 -46.31
C THR A 830 -18.69 -14.70 -45.97
N PRO A 831 -18.56 -13.69 -46.87
CA PRO A 831 -19.10 -12.35 -46.65
C PRO A 831 -20.61 -12.35 -46.39
N THR A 832 -21.07 -11.44 -45.53
CA THR A 832 -22.50 -11.19 -45.25
C THR A 832 -23.05 -10.06 -46.12
N TYR A 833 -22.22 -9.04 -46.39
CA TYR A 833 -22.51 -7.88 -47.23
C TYR A 833 -21.68 -7.93 -48.51
N GLN A 834 -21.91 -6.99 -49.42
CA GLN A 834 -21.17 -6.89 -50.69
C GLN A 834 -19.65 -6.82 -50.43
N PRO A 835 -18.81 -7.66 -51.09
CA PRO A 835 -17.37 -7.66 -50.83
C PRO A 835 -16.60 -6.40 -51.22
N SER A 836 -17.25 -5.42 -51.84
CA SER A 836 -16.68 -4.10 -52.14
C SER A 836 -16.85 -3.09 -50.99
N THR A 837 -17.48 -3.50 -49.89
CA THR A 837 -17.71 -2.66 -48.70
C THR A 837 -16.66 -2.93 -47.63
N TYR A 838 -16.72 -2.19 -46.51
CA TYR A 838 -15.82 -2.36 -45.36
C TYR A 838 -15.63 -3.84 -44.97
N ARG A 839 -14.38 -4.22 -44.64
CA ARG A 839 -13.94 -5.61 -44.33
C ARG A 839 -14.28 -6.66 -45.40
N GLY A 840 -14.41 -6.25 -46.66
CA GLY A 840 -14.85 -7.17 -47.71
C GLY A 840 -16.24 -7.76 -47.42
N GLY A 841 -17.09 -7.04 -46.68
CA GLY A 841 -18.44 -7.45 -46.33
C GLY A 841 -18.56 -8.52 -45.22
N VAL A 842 -17.47 -8.86 -44.52
CA VAL A 842 -17.47 -9.84 -43.43
C VAL A 842 -17.92 -9.20 -42.11
N ALA A 843 -19.06 -9.65 -41.58
CA ALA A 843 -19.66 -9.12 -40.36
C ALA A 843 -19.22 -9.86 -39.08
N GLU A 844 -18.65 -11.06 -39.21
CA GLU A 844 -18.18 -11.86 -38.07
C GLU A 844 -16.91 -11.23 -37.47
N ALA A 845 -16.82 -11.17 -36.15
CA ALA A 845 -15.62 -10.72 -35.45
C ALA A 845 -14.50 -11.76 -35.60
N GLY A 846 -13.27 -11.28 -35.76
CA GLY A 846 -12.09 -12.14 -35.86
C GLY A 846 -11.24 -12.15 -34.59
N PRO A 847 -9.97 -12.60 -34.67
CA PRO A 847 -9.02 -12.47 -33.57
C PRO A 847 -8.73 -11.00 -33.26
N ASP A 848 -8.45 -10.68 -32.00
CA ASP A 848 -8.11 -9.34 -31.52
C ASP A 848 -6.71 -8.92 -31.96
N VAL A 849 -6.62 -8.23 -33.11
CA VAL A 849 -5.38 -7.70 -33.66
C VAL A 849 -5.45 -6.18 -33.76
N GLY A 850 -4.39 -5.48 -33.32
CA GLY A 850 -4.35 -4.01 -33.35
C GLY A 850 -3.99 -3.36 -32.03
N PHE A 851 -3.81 -4.15 -30.97
CA PHE A 851 -3.30 -3.66 -29.69
C PHE A 851 -1.93 -2.99 -29.89
N TYR A 852 -1.75 -1.83 -29.25
CA TYR A 852 -0.54 -1.00 -29.33
C TYR A 852 -0.05 -0.72 -30.77
N THR A 853 -0.96 -0.49 -31.72
CA THR A 853 -0.57 -0.26 -33.12
C THR A 853 0.28 0.99 -33.30
N SER A 854 1.32 0.87 -34.12
CA SER A 854 2.19 1.96 -34.55
C SER A 854 2.24 1.99 -36.07
N VAL A 855 2.09 3.19 -36.63
CA VAL A 855 2.09 3.41 -38.09
C VAL A 855 3.21 4.36 -38.50
N ALA A 856 3.78 4.15 -39.68
CA ALA A 856 4.73 5.06 -40.31
C ALA A 856 4.51 5.11 -41.82
N LEU A 857 4.80 6.27 -42.43
CA LEU A 857 4.64 6.51 -43.87
C LEU A 857 6.00 6.65 -44.55
N HIS A 858 6.14 6.05 -45.73
CA HIS A 858 7.26 6.32 -46.63
C HIS A 858 6.79 6.31 -48.09
N GLY A 859 6.94 7.45 -48.76
CA GLY A 859 6.48 7.63 -50.14
C GLY A 859 4.96 7.54 -50.28
N GLY A 860 4.20 7.98 -49.27
CA GLY A 860 2.74 7.86 -49.22
C GLY A 860 2.21 6.49 -48.78
N LEU A 861 3.04 5.45 -48.69
CA LEU A 861 2.61 4.08 -48.30
C LEU A 861 2.77 3.82 -46.80
N ALA A 862 1.75 3.24 -46.19
CA ALA A 862 1.64 2.90 -44.79
C ALA A 862 2.32 1.56 -44.44
N ARG A 863 2.93 1.55 -43.27
CA ARG A 863 3.49 0.39 -42.60
C ARG A 863 2.96 0.37 -41.18
N LEU A 864 2.46 -0.76 -40.73
CA LEU A 864 1.89 -0.92 -39.40
C LEU A 864 2.60 -2.05 -38.67
N ALA A 865 2.83 -1.86 -37.38
CA ALA A 865 3.23 -2.92 -36.45
C ALA A 865 2.26 -2.92 -35.27
N TYR A 866 1.77 -4.09 -34.87
CA TYR A 866 0.71 -4.21 -33.85
C TYR A 866 0.76 -5.59 -33.20
N GLN A 867 0.17 -5.69 -32.01
CA GLN A 867 0.00 -6.94 -31.31
C GLN A 867 -1.29 -7.64 -31.76
N ASP A 868 -1.16 -8.94 -31.99
CA ASP A 868 -2.24 -9.91 -32.00
C ASP A 868 -2.37 -10.47 -30.59
N ARG A 869 -3.37 -9.99 -29.85
CA ARG A 869 -3.57 -10.34 -28.44
C ARG A 869 -4.12 -11.76 -28.31
N THR A 870 -4.96 -12.19 -29.26
CA THR A 870 -5.52 -13.56 -29.26
C THR A 870 -4.43 -14.61 -29.39
N ASN A 871 -3.46 -14.40 -30.27
CA ASN A 871 -2.39 -15.36 -30.52
C ASN A 871 -1.08 -15.02 -29.80
N GLY A 872 -0.99 -13.85 -29.16
CA GLY A 872 0.20 -13.40 -28.42
C GLY A 872 1.40 -13.06 -29.32
N THR A 873 1.17 -12.64 -30.57
CA THR A 873 2.25 -12.40 -31.55
C THR A 873 2.40 -10.94 -31.96
N LEU A 874 3.60 -10.53 -32.34
CA LEU A 874 3.82 -9.25 -33.03
C LEU A 874 3.57 -9.45 -34.53
N ARG A 875 2.70 -8.61 -35.10
CA ARG A 875 2.36 -8.62 -36.53
C ARG A 875 2.82 -7.34 -37.22
N PHE A 876 3.03 -7.46 -38.53
CA PHE A 876 3.40 -6.36 -39.40
C PHE A 876 2.51 -6.36 -40.64
N ALA A 877 2.06 -5.18 -41.05
CA ALA A 877 1.33 -4.97 -42.29
C ALA A 877 2.01 -3.91 -43.18
N LEU A 878 2.01 -4.16 -44.48
CA LEU A 878 2.59 -3.29 -45.51
C LEU A 878 1.55 -2.99 -46.58
N GLU A 879 1.34 -1.70 -46.84
CA GLU A 879 0.53 -1.21 -47.96
C GLU A 879 1.32 -1.25 -49.27
N ASP A 880 0.67 -1.67 -50.35
CA ASP A 880 1.20 -1.61 -51.71
C ASP A 880 0.66 -0.42 -52.52
N ASP A 881 1.10 -0.29 -53.78
CA ASP A 881 0.72 0.82 -54.66
C ASP A 881 -0.78 0.84 -55.04
N ASP A 882 -1.49 -0.28 -54.86
CA ASP A 882 -2.93 -0.40 -55.11
C ASP A 882 -3.77 -0.11 -53.83
N GLY A 883 -3.10 0.14 -52.69
CA GLY A 883 -3.74 0.37 -51.40
C GLY A 883 -4.14 -0.93 -50.68
N GLU A 884 -3.68 -2.09 -51.14
CA GLU A 884 -3.91 -3.38 -50.48
C GLU A 884 -2.83 -3.65 -49.43
N PHE A 885 -3.21 -4.39 -48.37
CA PHE A 885 -2.31 -4.73 -47.27
C PHE A 885 -1.90 -6.20 -47.29
N THR A 886 -0.61 -6.44 -47.13
CA THR A 886 -0.07 -7.77 -46.79
C THR A 886 0.29 -7.79 -45.30
N SER A 887 -0.31 -8.69 -44.52
CA SER A 887 -0.05 -8.86 -43.09
C SER A 887 0.56 -10.23 -42.75
N TYR A 888 1.48 -10.27 -41.78
CA TYR A 888 2.06 -11.52 -41.27
C TYR A 888 2.64 -11.34 -39.86
N ALA A 889 2.79 -12.44 -39.12
CA ALA A 889 3.48 -12.46 -37.84
C ALA A 889 5.01 -12.37 -38.03
N LEU A 890 5.68 -11.51 -37.26
CA LEU A 890 7.13 -11.31 -37.29
C LEU A 890 7.90 -12.40 -36.52
N ALA A 891 7.31 -12.87 -35.43
CA ALA A 891 7.84 -13.95 -34.62
C ALA A 891 6.70 -14.76 -34.01
N ASP A 892 6.93 -16.05 -33.85
CA ASP A 892 6.06 -17.00 -33.17
C ASP A 892 6.92 -17.75 -32.15
N ASP A 893 6.86 -17.30 -30.90
CA ASP A 893 7.40 -18.01 -29.74
C ASP A 893 6.31 -18.09 -28.67
N ALA A 894 6.44 -19.01 -27.70
CA ALA A 894 5.42 -19.25 -26.68
C ALA A 894 5.32 -18.13 -25.60
N THR A 895 5.74 -16.90 -25.92
CA THR A 895 5.69 -15.72 -25.05
C THR A 895 4.72 -14.69 -25.63
N VAL A 896 4.21 -13.77 -24.81
CA VAL A 896 3.33 -12.71 -25.32
C VAL A 896 4.21 -11.63 -25.94
N GLN A 897 4.11 -11.45 -27.25
CA GLN A 897 4.92 -10.50 -28.01
C GLN A 897 4.10 -9.33 -28.54
N GLY A 898 4.77 -8.18 -28.71
CA GLY A 898 4.24 -7.03 -29.44
C GLY A 898 3.61 -5.95 -28.58
N ALA A 899 3.65 -6.08 -27.25
CA ALA A 899 3.17 -5.02 -26.38
C ALA A 899 3.99 -3.72 -26.60
N PHE A 900 3.29 -2.58 -26.61
CA PHE A 900 3.86 -1.25 -26.87
C PHE A 900 4.68 -1.17 -28.17
N ALA A 901 4.22 -1.79 -29.26
CA ALA A 901 4.94 -1.76 -30.53
C ALA A 901 5.20 -0.32 -30.99
N SER A 902 6.44 -0.04 -31.40
CA SER A 902 6.87 1.25 -31.89
C SER A 902 7.70 1.10 -33.15
N LEU A 903 7.20 1.68 -34.24
CA LEU A 903 7.74 1.57 -35.59
C LEU A 903 8.43 2.86 -36.02
N THR A 904 9.65 2.74 -36.55
CA THR A 904 10.30 3.81 -37.29
C THR A 904 10.82 3.29 -38.63
N LEU A 905 11.11 4.20 -39.56
CA LEU A 905 11.64 3.88 -40.87
C LEU A 905 13.04 4.47 -41.02
N SER A 906 13.93 3.72 -41.66
CA SER A 906 15.22 4.26 -42.11
C SER A 906 15.03 5.33 -43.20
N ALA A 907 16.09 6.05 -43.52
CA ALA A 907 16.09 6.99 -44.65
C ALA A 907 15.73 6.35 -46.01
N THR A 908 15.92 5.02 -46.15
CA THR A 908 15.56 4.27 -47.36
C THR A 908 14.17 3.62 -47.26
N GLY A 909 13.42 3.84 -46.18
CA GLY A 909 12.11 3.25 -45.96
C GLY A 909 12.11 1.85 -45.36
N ALA A 910 13.26 1.32 -44.91
CA ALA A 910 13.32 0.03 -44.24
C ALA A 910 12.76 0.12 -42.82
N PRO A 911 11.75 -0.70 -42.45
CA PRO A 911 11.14 -0.62 -41.13
C PRO A 911 11.99 -1.25 -40.03
N ALA A 912 11.91 -0.67 -38.85
CA ALA A 912 12.38 -1.24 -37.59
C ALA A 912 11.29 -1.09 -36.53
N VAL A 913 11.06 -2.16 -35.76
CA VAL A 913 10.01 -2.25 -34.75
C VAL A 913 10.64 -2.60 -33.42
N ALA A 914 10.48 -1.73 -32.43
CA ALA A 914 10.76 -2.05 -31.03
C ALA A 914 9.48 -2.50 -30.35
N TYR A 915 9.58 -3.47 -29.46
CA TYR A 915 8.42 -4.02 -28.76
C TYR A 915 8.83 -4.73 -27.48
N LEU A 916 7.88 -4.88 -26.57
CA LEU A 916 7.99 -5.68 -25.37
C LEU A 916 7.61 -7.13 -25.66
N ALA A 917 8.46 -8.06 -25.22
CA ALA A 917 8.12 -9.47 -25.06
C ALA A 917 7.95 -9.78 -23.57
N GLU A 918 6.82 -10.36 -23.20
CA GLU A 918 6.42 -10.65 -21.83
C GLU A 918 6.42 -12.15 -21.56
N ASN A 919 6.57 -12.53 -20.28
CA ASN A 919 6.57 -13.93 -19.85
C ASN A 919 7.71 -14.76 -20.46
N VAL A 920 8.88 -14.14 -20.66
CA VAL A 920 10.08 -14.83 -21.14
C VAL A 920 10.64 -15.69 -20.01
N ALA A 921 10.88 -16.97 -20.28
CA ALA A 921 11.46 -17.87 -19.28
C ALA A 921 12.92 -17.47 -18.96
N ALA A 922 13.21 -17.28 -17.68
CA ALA A 922 14.55 -16.96 -17.18
C ALA A 922 15.13 -18.10 -16.31
N ALA A 923 16.37 -17.93 -15.88
CA ALA A 923 17.06 -18.94 -15.08
C ALA A 923 16.32 -19.24 -13.76
N GLY A 924 16.29 -20.52 -13.38
CA GLY A 924 15.72 -20.94 -12.08
C GLY A 924 14.19 -20.89 -11.98
N GLY A 925 13.47 -20.78 -13.10
CA GLY A 925 12.00 -20.72 -13.12
C GLY A 925 11.43 -19.30 -12.99
N ALA A 926 12.30 -18.28 -12.96
CA ALA A 926 11.88 -16.89 -12.98
C ALA A 926 11.24 -16.51 -14.34
N ARG A 927 10.46 -15.42 -14.34
CA ARG A 927 9.89 -14.81 -15.55
C ARG A 927 10.52 -13.44 -15.79
N ALA A 928 10.75 -13.12 -17.06
CA ALA A 928 11.36 -11.88 -17.48
C ALA A 928 10.48 -11.18 -18.52
N THR A 929 10.76 -9.90 -18.68
CA THR A 929 10.36 -9.12 -19.84
C THR A 929 11.60 -8.77 -20.65
N GLU A 930 11.46 -8.70 -21.97
CA GLU A 930 12.54 -8.31 -22.85
C GLU A 930 12.11 -7.16 -23.77
N LEU A 931 12.91 -6.11 -23.85
CA LEU A 931 12.82 -5.16 -24.94
C LEU A 931 13.51 -5.77 -26.16
N ARG A 932 12.76 -5.99 -27.24
CA ARG A 932 13.26 -6.55 -28.49
C ARG A 932 13.16 -5.53 -29.62
N LEU A 933 14.09 -5.63 -30.56
CA LEU A 933 14.14 -4.85 -31.80
C LEU A 933 14.14 -5.80 -32.99
N ALA A 934 13.11 -5.71 -33.82
CA ALA A 934 13.04 -6.31 -35.14
C ALA A 934 13.46 -5.30 -36.21
N ARG A 935 14.43 -5.66 -37.05
CA ARG A 935 14.92 -4.80 -38.14
C ARG A 935 14.81 -5.51 -39.48
N ALA A 936 14.13 -4.89 -40.44
CA ALA A 936 14.03 -5.40 -41.80
C ALA A 936 15.30 -5.12 -42.61
N GLY A 937 15.69 -6.07 -43.45
CA GLY A 937 16.80 -5.89 -44.40
C GLY A 937 16.43 -5.07 -45.65
N SER A 938 15.14 -4.79 -45.88
CA SER A 938 14.66 -4.08 -47.08
C SER A 938 13.46 -3.14 -46.76
N PRO A 939 13.15 -2.18 -47.65
CA PRO A 939 11.97 -1.30 -47.53
C PRO A 939 10.61 -1.99 -47.70
N THR A 940 10.61 -3.21 -48.24
CA THR A 940 9.43 -4.00 -48.61
C THR A 940 9.64 -5.46 -48.15
N PRO A 941 9.67 -5.72 -46.83
CA PRO A 941 9.85 -7.06 -46.31
C PRO A 941 8.62 -7.92 -46.64
N SER A 942 8.86 -9.11 -47.17
CA SER A 942 7.86 -10.02 -47.72
C SER A 942 7.39 -11.11 -46.75
N GLY A 943 8.06 -11.24 -45.60
CA GLY A 943 7.73 -12.23 -44.56
C GLY A 943 8.72 -12.20 -43.40
N PRO A 944 8.55 -13.06 -42.39
CA PRO A 944 9.36 -13.05 -41.17
C PRO A 944 10.86 -13.30 -41.41
N GLY A 945 11.23 -13.99 -42.49
CA GLY A 945 12.63 -14.27 -42.84
C GLY A 945 13.45 -13.03 -43.25
N ASP A 946 12.79 -11.89 -43.54
CA ASP A 946 13.44 -10.64 -43.91
C ASP A 946 13.85 -9.78 -42.70
N TRP A 947 13.59 -10.27 -41.48
CA TRP A 947 13.79 -9.56 -40.23
C TRP A 947 14.90 -10.16 -39.38
N THR A 948 15.67 -9.30 -38.74
CA THR A 948 16.61 -9.68 -37.67
C THR A 948 16.05 -9.18 -36.35
N ILE A 949 15.84 -10.09 -35.41
CA ILE A 949 15.33 -9.77 -34.06
C ILE A 949 16.48 -9.86 -33.06
N THR A 950 16.63 -8.82 -32.24
CA THR A 950 17.66 -8.71 -31.21
C THR A 950 17.03 -8.31 -29.88
N THR A 951 17.44 -8.95 -28.79
CA THR A 951 17.10 -8.49 -27.43
C THR A 951 18.01 -7.32 -27.07
N VAL A 952 17.42 -6.17 -26.80
CA VAL A 952 18.12 -4.92 -26.42
C VAL A 952 18.32 -4.87 -24.92
N ALA A 953 17.27 -5.17 -24.15
CA ALA A 953 17.30 -5.20 -22.69
C ALA A 953 16.45 -6.36 -22.15
N SER A 954 16.78 -6.83 -20.95
CA SER A 954 16.06 -7.90 -20.25
C SER A 954 16.10 -7.66 -18.74
N ALA A 955 14.98 -7.86 -18.07
CA ALA A 955 14.88 -7.77 -16.62
C ALA A 955 13.93 -8.85 -16.09
N ILE A 956 14.25 -9.37 -14.91
CA ILE A 956 13.36 -10.29 -14.20
C ILE A 956 12.17 -9.51 -13.66
N GLY A 957 10.98 -10.02 -13.92
CA GLY A 957 9.71 -9.49 -13.45
C GLY A 957 9.05 -10.44 -12.45
N SER A 958 7.87 -10.04 -11.97
CA SER A 958 7.03 -10.92 -11.17
C SER A 958 6.51 -12.09 -12.00
N CYS A 959 6.38 -13.26 -11.36
CA CYS A 959 5.75 -14.42 -11.99
C CYS A 959 4.24 -14.54 -11.74
N ALA A 960 3.63 -13.62 -10.99
CA ALA A 960 2.21 -13.65 -10.65
C ALA A 960 1.36 -13.60 -11.93
N GLY A 961 0.40 -14.52 -12.09
CA GLY A 961 -0.41 -14.66 -13.32
C GLY A 961 0.34 -15.17 -14.55
N ARG A 962 1.62 -15.57 -14.41
CA ARG A 962 2.52 -15.87 -15.55
C ARG A 962 3.15 -17.26 -15.49
N CYS A 963 2.77 -18.06 -14.50
CA CYS A 963 3.22 -19.45 -14.39
C CYS A 963 2.45 -20.39 -15.30
N GLY A 964 3.08 -21.50 -15.69
CA GLY A 964 2.43 -22.50 -16.53
C GLY A 964 1.30 -23.21 -15.81
N ALA A 965 0.45 -23.91 -16.56
CA ALA A 965 -0.62 -24.71 -15.98
C ALA A 965 -0.08 -25.73 -14.95
N GLY A 966 -0.58 -25.68 -13.71
CA GLY A 966 -0.15 -26.55 -12.60
C GLY A 966 1.08 -26.06 -11.84
N GLU A 967 1.62 -24.89 -12.18
CA GLU A 967 2.68 -24.21 -11.43
C GLU A 967 2.10 -23.10 -10.54
N THR A 968 2.82 -22.76 -9.47
CA THR A 968 2.53 -21.64 -8.57
C THR A 968 3.69 -20.65 -8.62
N CYS A 969 3.38 -19.35 -8.53
CA CYS A 969 4.40 -18.32 -8.37
C CYS A 969 4.82 -18.24 -6.89
N PHE A 970 6.07 -18.56 -6.60
CA PHE A 970 6.61 -18.54 -5.24
C PHE A 970 7.37 -17.25 -4.97
N ALA A 971 7.06 -16.62 -3.83
CA ALA A 971 7.78 -15.47 -3.31
C ALA A 971 9.28 -15.77 -3.11
N PRO A 972 10.19 -14.78 -3.20
CA PRO A 972 11.64 -15.00 -3.11
C PRO A 972 12.07 -15.83 -1.89
N ALA A 973 13.09 -16.69 -2.07
CA ALA A 973 13.60 -17.51 -0.96
C ALA A 973 14.40 -16.68 0.06
N ALA A 974 14.92 -15.53 -0.35
CA ALA A 974 15.64 -14.55 0.44
C ALA A 974 15.67 -13.20 -0.31
N ASP A 975 16.01 -12.13 0.38
CA ASP A 975 16.16 -10.79 -0.21
C ASP A 975 17.13 -10.82 -1.40
N GLY A 976 16.71 -10.21 -2.51
CA GLY A 976 17.49 -10.14 -3.76
C GLY A 976 17.45 -11.39 -4.63
N GLN A 977 16.67 -12.42 -4.27
CA GLN A 977 16.34 -13.53 -5.19
C GLN A 977 15.03 -13.25 -5.94
N PRO A 978 14.85 -13.80 -7.15
CA PRO A 978 13.61 -13.60 -7.90
C PRO A 978 12.48 -14.50 -7.39
N GLU A 979 11.26 -14.12 -7.75
CA GLU A 979 10.10 -15.00 -7.72
C GLU A 979 10.29 -16.14 -8.73
N VAL A 980 9.70 -17.31 -8.47
CA VAL A 980 9.88 -18.50 -9.32
C VAL A 980 8.57 -19.22 -9.58
N CYS A 981 8.33 -19.59 -10.84
CA CYS A 981 7.31 -20.56 -11.20
C CYS A 981 7.83 -21.98 -10.93
N ALA A 982 7.09 -22.73 -10.13
CA ALA A 982 7.38 -24.14 -9.91
C ALA A 982 6.08 -24.90 -9.59
N ALA A 983 6.06 -26.21 -9.86
CA ALA A 983 5.00 -27.07 -9.37
C ALA A 983 5.12 -27.25 -7.84
N PRO A 984 4.04 -27.03 -7.06
CA PRO A 984 4.05 -27.33 -5.63
C PRO A 984 4.43 -28.79 -5.34
N THR A 985 5.29 -29.00 -4.35
CA THR A 985 5.65 -30.33 -3.85
C THR A 985 4.78 -30.71 -2.65
N THR A 986 4.91 -31.94 -2.14
CA THR A 986 4.14 -32.42 -0.98
C THR A 986 5.05 -32.95 0.14
N ASP A 987 6.32 -32.56 0.13
CA ASP A 987 7.39 -33.10 0.97
C ASP A 987 7.67 -32.26 2.22
N CYS A 988 6.85 -31.24 2.50
CA CYS A 988 6.95 -30.41 3.69
C CYS A 988 6.56 -31.22 4.94
N ALA A 989 7.33 -31.04 6.02
CA ALA A 989 7.12 -31.76 7.27
C ALA A 989 5.79 -31.41 7.97
N THR A 990 5.27 -30.21 7.72
CA THR A 990 3.99 -29.70 8.22
C THR A 990 3.14 -29.18 7.05
N ALA A 991 1.82 -29.15 7.24
CA ALA A 991 0.94 -28.45 6.30
C ALA A 991 1.31 -26.97 6.26
N CYS A 992 1.35 -26.40 5.05
CA CYS A 992 1.61 -24.97 4.85
C CYS A 992 0.35 -24.16 5.17
N ALA A 993 0.54 -22.88 5.51
CA ALA A 993 -0.55 -21.93 5.69
C ALA A 993 -1.31 -21.68 4.36
N ASP A 994 -2.49 -21.07 4.43
CA ASP A 994 -3.38 -20.89 3.27
C ASP A 994 -2.78 -20.01 2.16
N ASP A 995 -1.87 -19.10 2.52
CA ASP A 995 -1.11 -18.22 1.61
C ASP A 995 0.26 -18.83 1.22
N GLN A 996 0.51 -20.10 1.53
CA GLN A 996 1.76 -20.78 1.29
C GLN A 996 1.58 -22.11 0.56
N ALA A 997 2.56 -22.44 -0.26
CA ALA A 997 2.67 -23.75 -0.89
C ALA A 997 4.01 -24.39 -0.56
N CYS A 998 4.04 -25.72 -0.60
CA CYS A 998 5.25 -26.46 -0.33
C CYS A 998 6.14 -26.48 -1.57
N LEU A 999 7.43 -26.20 -1.39
CA LEU A 999 8.44 -26.29 -2.45
C LEU A 999 9.77 -26.78 -1.87
N GLY A 1000 10.17 -28.00 -2.23
CA GLY A 1000 11.45 -28.58 -1.81
C GLY A 1000 11.58 -28.76 -0.29
N GLY A 1001 10.50 -29.20 0.37
CA GLY A 1001 10.48 -29.48 1.80
C GLY A 1001 10.27 -28.26 2.71
N ALA A 1002 10.12 -27.05 2.15
CA ALA A 1002 9.83 -25.82 2.89
C ALA A 1002 8.54 -25.15 2.41
N CYS A 1003 7.73 -24.64 3.34
CA CYS A 1003 6.59 -23.80 3.02
C CYS A 1003 7.07 -22.41 2.61
N ARG A 1004 6.64 -21.93 1.44
CA ARG A 1004 6.98 -20.61 0.89
C ARG A 1004 5.70 -19.89 0.50
N GLY A 1005 5.71 -18.56 0.62
CA GLY A 1005 4.59 -17.72 0.18
C GLY A 1005 4.23 -17.98 -1.29
N ALA A 1006 2.95 -18.24 -1.54
CA ALA A 1006 2.39 -18.33 -2.87
C ALA A 1006 1.85 -16.95 -3.24
N ILE A 1007 2.39 -16.35 -4.30
CA ILE A 1007 1.92 -15.06 -4.80
C ILE A 1007 0.68 -15.33 -5.64
N PRO A 1008 -0.50 -14.83 -5.25
CA PRO A 1008 -1.71 -15.03 -6.03
C PRO A 1008 -1.61 -14.27 -7.35
N ASP A 1009 -2.35 -14.76 -8.35
CA ASP A 1009 -2.53 -14.02 -9.58
C ASP A 1009 -3.15 -12.65 -9.24
N PRO A 1010 -2.66 -11.56 -9.86
CA PRO A 1010 -3.20 -10.24 -9.57
C PRO A 1010 -4.69 -10.22 -9.96
N GLY A 1011 -5.55 -9.77 -9.04
CA GLY A 1011 -7.00 -9.64 -9.29
C GLY A 1011 -7.40 -8.57 -10.31
N ALA A 1012 -6.41 -8.02 -11.04
CA ALA A 1012 -6.52 -7.00 -12.07
C ALA A 1012 -5.39 -7.15 -13.08
N ALA A 1013 -5.65 -6.81 -14.34
CA ALA A 1013 -4.59 -6.62 -15.31
C ALA A 1013 -3.73 -5.40 -14.91
N ASP A 1014 -2.53 -5.65 -14.39
CA ASP A 1014 -1.47 -4.66 -14.21
C ASP A 1014 -0.46 -4.78 -15.36
N HIS A 1015 0.26 -3.69 -15.64
CA HIS A 1015 1.41 -3.75 -16.53
C HIS A 1015 2.44 -4.75 -15.97
N PRO A 1016 3.22 -5.44 -16.82
CA PRO A 1016 4.26 -6.34 -16.34
C PRO A 1016 5.27 -5.60 -15.45
N GLN A 1017 5.68 -6.24 -14.36
CA GLN A 1017 6.95 -5.90 -13.70
C GLN A 1017 8.11 -6.29 -14.64
N GLY A 1018 9.11 -5.44 -14.82
CA GLY A 1018 10.20 -5.70 -15.76
C GLY A 1018 10.73 -4.44 -16.46
N THR A 1019 11.11 -4.57 -17.73
CA THR A 1019 11.79 -3.56 -18.54
C THR A 1019 11.26 -3.53 -19.97
N GLY A 1020 11.38 -2.38 -20.66
CA GLY A 1020 10.94 -2.21 -22.05
C GLY A 1020 9.49 -1.71 -22.21
N LEU A 1021 8.85 -1.28 -21.11
CA LEU A 1021 7.48 -0.78 -21.14
C LEU A 1021 7.41 0.57 -21.87
N PHE A 1022 6.29 0.81 -22.56
CA PHE A 1022 6.00 2.05 -23.30
C PHE A 1022 7.14 2.47 -24.24
N VAL A 1023 7.81 1.50 -24.88
CA VAL A 1023 8.97 1.81 -25.72
C VAL A 1023 8.58 2.75 -26.86
N ASN A 1024 9.40 3.77 -27.05
CA ASN A 1024 9.32 4.68 -28.18
C ASN A 1024 10.62 4.58 -28.99
N LEU A 1025 10.50 4.12 -30.24
CA LEU A 1025 11.61 3.95 -31.16
C LEU A 1025 11.64 5.13 -32.15
N VAL A 1026 12.78 5.81 -32.20
CA VAL A 1026 13.00 6.92 -33.13
C VAL A 1026 14.30 6.73 -33.92
N THR A 1027 14.36 7.35 -35.10
CA THR A 1027 15.58 7.44 -35.90
C THR A 1027 16.21 8.80 -35.72
N LEU A 1028 17.45 8.84 -35.22
CA LEU A 1028 18.23 10.06 -35.06
C LEU A 1028 18.63 10.62 -36.43
N THR A 1029 18.99 11.91 -36.47
CA THR A 1029 19.39 12.61 -37.71
C THR A 1029 20.63 12.02 -38.40
N ASP A 1030 21.44 11.24 -37.68
CA ASP A 1030 22.59 10.52 -38.21
C ASP A 1030 22.30 9.07 -38.64
N GLY A 1031 21.02 8.67 -38.60
CA GLY A 1031 20.53 7.35 -39.01
C GLY A 1031 20.62 6.27 -37.93
N ARG A 1032 21.15 6.57 -36.74
CA ARG A 1032 21.14 5.62 -35.61
C ARG A 1032 19.74 5.49 -35.04
N LEU A 1033 19.42 4.29 -34.55
CA LEU A 1033 18.20 4.09 -33.75
C LEU A 1033 18.41 4.51 -32.30
N ALA A 1034 17.37 5.07 -31.70
CA ALA A 1034 17.27 5.37 -30.29
C ALA A 1034 15.95 4.82 -29.75
N LEU A 1035 16.02 4.05 -28.66
CA LEU A 1035 14.87 3.48 -27.97
C LEU A 1035 14.78 4.15 -26.60
N VAL A 1036 13.66 4.81 -26.32
CA VAL A 1036 13.37 5.35 -25.00
C VAL A 1036 12.28 4.49 -24.37
N TYR A 1037 12.47 4.02 -23.15
CA TYR A 1037 11.51 3.13 -22.51
C TYR A 1037 11.59 3.21 -20.98
N TYR A 1038 10.58 2.62 -20.36
CA TYR A 1038 10.48 2.49 -18.91
C TYR A 1038 11.01 1.14 -18.42
N ASP A 1039 11.94 1.21 -17.48
CA ASP A 1039 12.49 0.08 -16.74
C ASP A 1039 11.84 0.04 -15.36
N ARG A 1040 10.66 -0.59 -15.28
CA ARG A 1040 9.85 -0.71 -14.05
C ARG A 1040 10.57 -1.45 -12.93
N ALA A 1041 11.39 -2.46 -13.26
CA ALA A 1041 12.18 -3.21 -12.30
C ALA A 1041 13.20 -2.32 -11.55
N ALA A 1042 13.67 -1.26 -12.19
CA ALA A 1042 14.58 -0.26 -11.61
C ALA A 1042 13.94 1.14 -11.47
N THR A 1043 12.63 1.24 -11.67
CA THR A 1043 11.80 2.46 -11.58
C THR A 1043 12.38 3.67 -12.34
N ARG A 1044 12.94 3.47 -13.54
CA ARG A 1044 13.72 4.52 -14.24
C ARG A 1044 13.43 4.62 -15.73
N LEU A 1045 13.68 5.82 -16.29
CA LEU A 1045 13.57 6.11 -17.71
C LEU A 1045 14.92 5.90 -18.39
N VAL A 1046 14.95 5.07 -19.43
CA VAL A 1046 16.18 4.61 -20.09
C VAL A 1046 16.18 4.98 -21.57
N LEU A 1047 17.35 5.38 -22.08
CA LEU A 1047 17.65 5.53 -23.49
C LEU A 1047 18.69 4.49 -23.91
N GLU A 1048 18.37 3.69 -24.93
CA GLU A 1048 19.31 2.83 -25.64
C GLU A 1048 19.58 3.43 -27.01
N ARG A 1049 20.80 3.90 -27.22
CA ARG A 1049 21.21 4.50 -28.49
C ARG A 1049 22.14 3.56 -29.21
N GLU A 1050 21.87 3.30 -30.48
CA GLU A 1050 22.74 2.46 -31.29
C GLU A 1050 24.19 3.01 -31.32
N THR A 1051 25.19 2.15 -31.19
CA THR A 1051 26.61 2.56 -31.16
C THR A 1051 27.03 3.15 -32.52
N ALA A 1052 26.54 2.57 -33.60
CA ALA A 1052 26.65 3.06 -34.98
C ALA A 1052 25.41 2.64 -35.78
N ALA A 1053 25.04 3.42 -36.80
CA ALA A 1053 23.84 3.12 -37.59
C ALA A 1053 23.94 1.72 -38.22
N GLY A 1054 22.97 0.86 -37.94
CA GLY A 1054 22.96 -0.51 -38.46
C GLY A 1054 23.73 -1.54 -37.63
N ALA A 1055 24.41 -1.16 -36.56
CA ALA A 1055 25.27 -2.05 -35.77
C ALA A 1055 24.51 -3.10 -34.94
N GLY A 1056 23.27 -2.83 -34.52
CA GLY A 1056 22.48 -3.72 -33.66
C GLY A 1056 23.03 -3.85 -32.22
N THR A 1057 23.89 -2.92 -31.80
CA THR A 1057 24.43 -2.82 -30.44
C THR A 1057 24.17 -1.42 -29.88
N PHE A 1058 23.94 -1.31 -28.57
CA PHE A 1058 23.40 -0.10 -27.94
C PHE A 1058 24.26 0.37 -26.76
N ASP A 1059 24.35 1.70 -26.61
CA ASP A 1059 24.84 2.40 -25.44
C ASP A 1059 23.66 2.82 -24.56
N GLN A 1060 23.60 2.30 -23.34
CA GLN A 1060 22.58 2.67 -22.35
C GLN A 1060 22.90 4.03 -21.71
N THR A 1061 21.90 4.89 -21.61
CA THR A 1061 21.90 6.14 -20.82
C THR A 1061 20.68 6.16 -19.92
N ILE A 1062 20.88 6.42 -18.62
CA ILE A 1062 19.76 6.69 -17.71
C ILE A 1062 19.36 8.15 -17.89
N LEU A 1063 18.12 8.37 -18.33
CA LEU A 1063 17.60 9.72 -18.55
C LEU A 1063 17.07 10.33 -17.25
N ASP A 1064 16.38 9.53 -16.42
CA ASP A 1064 15.86 9.96 -15.12
C ASP A 1064 15.62 8.73 -14.20
N ASP A 1065 16.14 8.77 -12.98
CA ASP A 1065 15.98 7.75 -11.92
C ASP A 1065 15.54 8.37 -10.58
N THR A 1066 15.04 9.61 -10.59
CA THR A 1066 14.72 10.38 -9.38
C THR A 1066 13.31 10.10 -8.80
N GLY A 1067 12.74 8.93 -9.08
CA GLY A 1067 11.33 8.58 -8.76
C GLY A 1067 10.92 7.29 -9.48
N ASP A 1068 9.62 7.11 -9.74
CA ASP A 1068 9.16 6.05 -10.64
C ASP A 1068 8.97 6.61 -12.06
N ARG A 1069 10.08 6.71 -12.80
CA ARG A 1069 10.17 7.54 -14.00
C ARG A 1069 9.97 6.71 -15.27
N GLY A 1070 8.98 7.07 -16.11
CA GLY A 1070 8.89 6.55 -17.48
C GLY A 1070 7.53 6.03 -17.92
N TRP A 1071 6.51 6.11 -17.08
CA TRP A 1071 5.15 5.76 -17.50
C TRP A 1071 4.72 6.57 -18.74
N TRP A 1072 4.07 5.92 -19.70
CA TRP A 1072 3.62 6.53 -20.97
C TRP A 1072 4.71 7.31 -21.72
N THR A 1073 5.92 6.77 -21.77
CA THR A 1073 7.04 7.43 -22.45
C THR A 1073 6.71 7.71 -23.92
N SER A 1074 6.99 8.93 -24.36
CA SER A 1074 6.90 9.35 -25.75
C SER A 1074 8.12 10.20 -26.12
N ALA A 1075 8.65 9.99 -27.33
CA ALA A 1075 9.86 10.67 -27.79
C ALA A 1075 9.73 11.15 -29.24
N ILE A 1076 10.37 12.28 -29.54
CA ILE A 1076 10.46 12.81 -30.90
C ILE A 1076 11.81 13.50 -31.13
N VAL A 1077 12.35 13.39 -32.34
CA VAL A 1077 13.62 14.03 -32.72
C VAL A 1077 13.33 15.36 -33.39
N GLY A 1078 13.88 16.44 -32.83
CA GLY A 1078 13.85 17.78 -33.42
C GLY A 1078 14.73 17.91 -34.66
N GLY A 1079 14.45 18.92 -35.49
CA GLY A 1079 15.25 19.19 -36.70
C GLY A 1079 16.72 19.57 -36.42
N ASP A 1080 17.04 19.93 -35.19
CA ASP A 1080 18.40 20.19 -34.69
C ASP A 1080 19.12 18.94 -34.15
N GLY A 1081 18.45 17.78 -34.17
CA GLY A 1081 18.95 16.51 -33.63
C GLY A 1081 18.70 16.30 -32.14
N THR A 1082 18.02 17.24 -31.46
CA THR A 1082 17.64 17.08 -30.06
C THR A 1082 16.54 16.02 -29.91
N LEU A 1083 16.74 15.07 -29.02
CA LEU A 1083 15.71 14.10 -28.63
C LEU A 1083 14.86 14.71 -27.51
N HIS A 1084 13.59 14.94 -27.78
CA HIS A 1084 12.61 15.43 -26.82
C HIS A 1084 11.84 14.25 -26.24
N VAL A 1085 11.75 14.17 -24.91
CA VAL A 1085 11.10 13.05 -24.21
C VAL A 1085 10.07 13.59 -23.22
N ALA A 1086 8.85 13.07 -23.30
CA ALA A 1086 7.79 13.27 -22.31
C ALA A 1086 7.47 11.93 -21.63
N TYR A 1087 7.15 11.98 -20.34
CA TYR A 1087 6.84 10.80 -19.54
C TYR A 1087 6.09 11.20 -18.27
N GLN A 1088 5.43 10.24 -17.64
CA GLN A 1088 4.79 10.38 -16.34
C GLN A 1088 5.71 9.80 -15.24
N ASP A 1089 5.68 10.44 -14.07
CA ASP A 1089 6.13 9.83 -12.81
C ASP A 1089 4.99 8.97 -12.25
N GLY A 1090 5.16 7.65 -12.23
CA GLY A 1090 4.12 6.70 -11.82
C GLY A 1090 3.83 6.68 -10.33
N ARG A 1091 4.64 7.32 -9.49
CA ARG A 1091 4.39 7.44 -8.04
C ARG A 1091 3.80 8.80 -7.68
N ALA A 1092 4.24 9.85 -8.37
CA ALA A 1092 3.77 11.20 -8.14
C ALA A 1092 2.56 11.57 -8.99
N ASP A 1093 2.24 10.76 -10.01
CA ASP A 1093 1.28 10.99 -11.08
C ASP A 1093 1.42 12.36 -11.76
N THR A 1094 2.66 12.79 -11.99
CA THR A 1094 3.00 14.08 -12.59
C THR A 1094 3.58 13.92 -14.00
N VAL A 1095 3.37 14.90 -14.87
CA VAL A 1095 3.93 14.93 -16.22
C VAL A 1095 5.29 15.60 -16.21
N HIS A 1096 6.26 14.96 -16.83
CA HIS A 1096 7.64 15.43 -16.94
C HIS A 1096 8.10 15.49 -18.38
N TYR A 1097 9.09 16.36 -18.61
CA TYR A 1097 9.77 16.54 -19.87
C TYR A 1097 11.27 16.63 -19.66
N LEU A 1098 12.06 16.06 -20.57
CA LEU A 1098 13.48 16.37 -20.70
C LEU A 1098 13.92 16.39 -22.16
N ALA A 1099 15.07 17.01 -22.40
CA ALA A 1099 15.75 16.97 -23.68
C ALA A 1099 17.07 16.21 -23.56
N TRP A 1100 17.44 15.48 -24.61
CA TRP A 1100 18.74 14.83 -24.72
C TRP A 1100 19.43 15.28 -26.02
N ASN A 1101 20.68 15.73 -25.89
CA ASN A 1101 21.53 16.09 -27.02
C ASN A 1101 22.98 15.70 -26.70
N GLY A 1102 23.27 14.40 -26.72
CA GLY A 1102 24.55 13.82 -26.28
C GLY A 1102 24.67 13.60 -24.76
N SER A 1103 23.89 14.31 -23.97
CA SER A 1103 23.68 14.09 -22.53
C SER A 1103 22.24 14.44 -22.14
N ALA A 1104 21.72 13.82 -21.08
CA ALA A 1104 20.41 14.15 -20.54
C ALA A 1104 20.40 15.56 -19.92
N GLY A 1105 19.40 16.37 -20.25
CA GLY A 1105 19.09 17.62 -19.57
C GLY A 1105 18.40 17.38 -18.23
N ALA A 1106 18.15 18.45 -17.48
CA ALA A 1106 17.35 18.36 -16.25
C ALA A 1106 15.89 18.03 -16.59
N SER A 1107 15.26 17.19 -15.77
CA SER A 1107 13.82 16.97 -15.82
C SER A 1107 13.08 18.25 -15.47
N GLU A 1108 12.08 18.59 -16.28
CA GLU A 1108 11.17 19.71 -16.09
C GLU A 1108 9.78 19.18 -15.73
N LEU A 1109 9.19 19.71 -14.66
CA LEU A 1109 7.80 19.45 -14.30
C LEU A 1109 6.88 20.20 -15.28
N VAL A 1110 6.00 19.45 -15.94
CA VAL A 1110 5.08 19.97 -16.97
C VAL A 1110 3.71 20.26 -16.36
N ASP A 1111 3.17 19.31 -15.60
CA ASP A 1111 1.90 19.42 -14.85
C ASP A 1111 2.03 18.56 -13.60
N ASP A 1112 1.68 19.14 -12.45
CA ASP A 1112 1.77 18.51 -11.14
C ASP A 1112 0.43 17.92 -10.66
N GLY A 1113 -0.61 18.01 -11.49
CA GLY A 1113 -1.95 17.51 -11.18
C GLY A 1113 -2.73 18.37 -10.20
N THR A 1114 -2.17 19.46 -9.66
CA THR A 1114 -2.88 20.31 -8.70
C THR A 1114 -4.04 21.01 -9.39
N ARG A 1115 -5.26 20.83 -8.86
CA ARG A 1115 -6.46 21.55 -9.29
C ARG A 1115 -7.06 22.31 -8.13
N SER A 1116 -7.74 23.42 -8.44
CA SER A 1116 -8.37 24.25 -7.40
C SER A 1116 -9.60 23.55 -6.82
N GLY A 1117 -9.59 23.24 -5.53
CA GLY A 1117 -10.75 22.66 -4.83
C GLY A 1117 -10.98 21.17 -5.08
N ASP A 1118 -10.01 20.47 -5.66
CA ASP A 1118 -10.02 19.01 -5.82
C ASP A 1118 -8.69 18.45 -5.27
N ARG A 1119 -8.57 17.11 -5.22
CA ARG A 1119 -7.28 16.47 -4.95
C ARG A 1119 -6.30 16.72 -6.07
N THR A 1120 -5.04 16.41 -5.82
CA THR A 1120 -4.07 16.24 -6.90
C THR A 1120 -4.58 15.16 -7.84
N HIS A 1121 -4.80 15.53 -9.10
CA HIS A 1121 -5.26 14.63 -10.14
C HIS A 1121 -4.11 13.78 -10.67
N PRO A 1122 -4.34 12.50 -10.97
CA PRO A 1122 -3.35 11.74 -11.71
C PRO A 1122 -3.28 12.26 -13.15
N VAL A 1123 -2.13 12.79 -13.58
CA VAL A 1123 -1.96 13.37 -14.92
C VAL A 1123 -0.82 12.69 -15.67
N GLY A 1124 -0.94 12.59 -17.00
CA GLY A 1124 0.13 12.08 -17.86
C GLY A 1124 -0.18 10.76 -18.56
N ALA A 1125 -1.35 10.21 -18.30
CA ALA A 1125 -1.92 9.09 -19.04
C ALA A 1125 -1.83 9.33 -20.56
N GLY A 1126 -1.21 8.39 -21.27
CA GLY A 1126 -1.04 8.48 -22.72
C GLY A 1126 -0.18 9.64 -23.21
N ALA A 1127 0.74 10.16 -22.39
CA ALA A 1127 1.57 11.31 -22.75
C ALA A 1127 2.19 11.13 -24.14
N THR A 1128 1.89 12.06 -25.05
CA THR A 1128 2.35 12.05 -26.43
C THR A 1128 2.99 13.38 -26.77
N ILE A 1129 4.27 13.34 -27.16
CA ILE A 1129 5.04 14.54 -27.48
C ILE A 1129 5.05 14.81 -28.98
N PHE A 1130 4.86 16.07 -29.34
CA PHE A 1130 4.91 16.53 -30.73
C PHE A 1130 5.55 17.93 -30.81
N LEU A 1131 5.95 18.33 -32.02
CA LEU A 1131 6.62 19.61 -32.25
C LEU A 1131 5.67 20.60 -32.91
N THR A 1132 5.56 21.81 -32.34
CA THR A 1132 4.77 22.93 -32.89
C THR A 1132 5.64 24.17 -32.99
N GLY A 1133 5.74 24.78 -34.18
CA GLY A 1133 6.58 25.96 -34.40
C GLY A 1133 8.07 25.77 -34.03
N GLY A 1134 8.56 24.52 -34.01
CA GLY A 1134 9.91 24.16 -33.60
C GLY A 1134 10.12 23.93 -32.09
N GLY A 1135 9.10 24.06 -31.25
CA GLY A 1135 9.14 23.78 -29.81
C GLY A 1135 8.30 22.56 -29.41
N PRO A 1136 8.57 21.93 -28.26
CA PRO A 1136 7.83 20.77 -27.79
C PRO A 1136 6.45 21.15 -27.22
N ALA A 1137 5.46 20.33 -27.54
CA ALA A 1137 4.14 20.29 -26.91
C ALA A 1137 3.82 18.84 -26.53
N ILE A 1138 3.05 18.66 -25.46
CA ILE A 1138 2.71 17.35 -24.92
C ILE A 1138 1.20 17.29 -24.76
N ALA A 1139 0.55 16.30 -25.36
CA ALA A 1139 -0.84 15.98 -25.07
C ALA A 1139 -0.89 14.78 -24.11
N TYR A 1140 -1.79 14.80 -23.14
CA TYR A 1140 -1.97 13.74 -22.15
C TYR A 1140 -3.39 13.81 -21.58
N GLN A 1141 -3.79 12.77 -20.85
CA GLN A 1141 -5.07 12.77 -20.14
C GLN A 1141 -4.90 13.06 -18.63
N ASP A 1142 -5.87 13.79 -18.09
CA ASP A 1142 -6.11 13.96 -16.66
C ASP A 1142 -7.05 12.84 -16.18
N GLY A 1143 -6.58 11.88 -15.39
CA GLY A 1143 -7.34 10.68 -15.01
C GLY A 1143 -8.49 10.94 -14.03
N ALA A 1144 -8.58 12.12 -13.41
CA ALA A 1144 -9.68 12.46 -12.52
C ALA A 1144 -10.86 13.14 -13.23
N THR A 1145 -10.62 13.90 -14.30
CA THR A 1145 -11.68 14.50 -15.14
C THR A 1145 -11.85 13.81 -16.48
N ALA A 1146 -10.92 12.92 -16.82
CA ALA A 1146 -10.74 12.32 -18.12
C ALA A 1146 -10.47 13.32 -19.27
N ASP A 1147 -10.15 14.58 -18.95
CA ASP A 1147 -9.87 15.62 -19.93
C ASP A 1147 -8.59 15.32 -20.72
N VAL A 1148 -8.62 15.60 -22.02
CA VAL A 1148 -7.39 15.67 -22.82
C VAL A 1148 -6.79 17.05 -22.66
N VAL A 1149 -5.58 17.11 -22.14
CA VAL A 1149 -4.82 18.33 -21.85
C VAL A 1149 -3.66 18.46 -22.83
N ILE A 1150 -3.41 19.67 -23.32
CA ILE A 1150 -2.17 19.99 -24.02
C ILE A 1150 -1.35 20.94 -23.15
N ALA A 1151 -0.12 20.55 -22.86
CA ALA A 1151 0.90 21.42 -22.31
C ALA A 1151 1.83 21.95 -23.41
N ARG A 1152 2.03 23.27 -23.45
CA ARG A 1152 2.97 23.93 -24.37
C ARG A 1152 4.09 24.59 -23.60
N LYS A 1153 5.30 24.53 -24.16
CA LYS A 1153 6.48 25.20 -23.60
C LYS A 1153 6.64 26.61 -24.15
N ALA A 1154 6.76 27.60 -23.26
CA ALA A 1154 7.12 28.97 -23.59
C ALA A 1154 8.31 29.41 -22.72
N GLY A 1155 9.51 29.44 -23.31
CA GLY A 1155 10.74 29.67 -22.55
C GLY A 1155 11.03 28.51 -21.59
N ALA A 1156 11.09 28.79 -20.28
CA ALA A 1156 11.32 27.81 -19.22
C ALA A 1156 10.03 27.38 -18.51
N THR A 1157 8.86 27.75 -19.03
CA THR A 1157 7.57 27.53 -18.37
C THR A 1157 6.67 26.69 -19.26
N TRP A 1158 5.99 25.71 -18.65
CA TRP A 1158 4.94 24.92 -19.27
C TRP A 1158 3.57 25.52 -18.93
N THR A 1159 2.67 25.49 -19.90
CA THR A 1159 1.27 25.90 -19.69
C THR A 1159 0.37 24.77 -20.18
N ALA A 1160 -0.28 24.11 -19.25
CA ALA A 1160 -1.28 23.07 -19.49
C ALA A 1160 -2.67 23.70 -19.68
N THR A 1161 -3.34 23.33 -20.77
CA THR A 1161 -4.70 23.79 -21.10
C THR A 1161 -5.54 22.61 -21.57
N PRO A 1162 -6.78 22.45 -21.07
CA PRO A 1162 -7.69 21.44 -21.59
C PRO A 1162 -7.96 21.67 -23.09
N LEU A 1163 -7.74 20.64 -23.91
CA LEU A 1163 -8.09 20.58 -25.33
C LEU A 1163 -9.52 20.08 -25.53
N ALA A 1164 -9.89 19.04 -24.77
CA ALA A 1164 -11.22 18.45 -24.78
C ALA A 1164 -11.65 18.18 -23.34
N THR A 1165 -12.88 18.57 -23.01
CA THR A 1165 -13.48 18.40 -21.67
C THR A 1165 -14.90 17.86 -21.79
N GLY A 1166 -15.38 17.17 -20.74
CA GLY A 1166 -16.78 16.75 -20.60
C GLY A 1166 -17.03 15.25 -20.64
N ARG A 1167 -18.30 14.86 -20.80
CA ARG A 1167 -18.89 13.56 -20.44
C ARG A 1167 -18.28 12.27 -20.98
N ASN A 1168 -17.39 12.37 -21.94
CA ASN A 1168 -17.25 11.34 -22.96
C ASN A 1168 -15.78 11.05 -23.29
N LEU A 1169 -14.88 10.83 -22.35
CA LEU A 1169 -13.46 10.63 -22.70
C LEU A 1169 -12.86 9.48 -21.88
N ASP A 1170 -12.28 8.49 -22.56
CA ASP A 1170 -11.40 7.47 -21.97
C ASP A 1170 -10.10 7.44 -22.79
N GLY A 1171 -9.50 8.62 -22.90
CA GLY A 1171 -8.57 9.01 -23.95
C GLY A 1171 -7.09 8.70 -23.71
N PHE A 1172 -6.72 7.76 -22.84
CA PHE A 1172 -5.30 7.46 -22.53
C PHE A 1172 -4.51 6.84 -23.71
N HIS A 1173 -5.17 6.55 -24.83
CA HIS A 1173 -4.55 6.12 -26.09
C HIS A 1173 -4.30 7.29 -27.04
N LEU A 1174 -3.58 8.34 -26.61
CA LEU A 1174 -3.33 9.51 -27.46
C LEU A 1174 -2.23 9.24 -28.49
N ALA A 1175 -2.44 9.68 -29.72
CA ALA A 1175 -1.43 9.68 -30.77
C ALA A 1175 -1.32 11.05 -31.45
N ALA A 1176 -0.12 11.36 -31.95
CA ALA A 1176 0.17 12.62 -32.62
C ALA A 1176 0.91 12.42 -33.94
N ALA A 1177 0.47 13.10 -35.00
CA ALA A 1177 1.13 13.19 -36.28
C ALA A 1177 1.24 14.66 -36.71
N GLY A 1178 2.42 15.25 -36.53
CA GLY A 1178 2.60 16.70 -36.70
C GLY A 1178 1.73 17.45 -35.70
N THR A 1179 0.75 18.21 -36.18
CA THR A 1179 -0.25 18.88 -35.33
C THR A 1179 -1.57 18.11 -35.24
N THR A 1180 -1.73 16.95 -35.88
CA THR A 1180 -2.97 16.16 -35.77
C THR A 1180 -2.90 15.26 -34.55
N LEU A 1181 -3.92 15.31 -33.70
CA LEU A 1181 -4.07 14.49 -32.50
C LEU A 1181 -5.25 13.54 -32.68
N ALA A 1182 -5.10 12.31 -32.17
CA ALA A 1182 -6.13 11.28 -32.16
C ALA A 1182 -6.27 10.67 -30.76
N TRP A 1183 -7.49 10.46 -30.29
CA TRP A 1183 -7.78 9.87 -28.97
C TRP A 1183 -9.18 9.23 -28.91
N ASP A 1184 -9.45 8.43 -27.87
CA ASP A 1184 -10.76 7.82 -27.61
C ASP A 1184 -11.71 8.77 -26.88
N VAL A 1185 -12.98 8.70 -27.28
CA VAL A 1185 -14.09 9.47 -26.73
C VAL A 1185 -15.21 8.49 -26.39
N LEU A 1186 -15.48 8.32 -25.10
CA LEU A 1186 -16.59 7.49 -24.60
C LEU A 1186 -17.90 7.90 -25.28
N ASP A 1187 -18.48 7.01 -26.08
CA ASP A 1187 -19.78 7.22 -26.73
C ASP A 1187 -20.80 6.25 -26.14
N PRO A 1188 -21.66 6.69 -25.19
CA PRO A 1188 -22.59 5.81 -24.50
C PRO A 1188 -23.71 5.28 -25.41
N THR A 1189 -23.80 5.75 -26.67
CA THR A 1189 -24.75 5.22 -27.66
C THR A 1189 -24.24 3.95 -28.34
N LYS A 1190 -22.96 3.59 -28.12
CA LYS A 1190 -22.31 2.40 -28.68
C LYS A 1190 -22.01 1.38 -27.57
N LEU A 1191 -21.87 0.11 -27.98
CA LEU A 1191 -21.50 -1.00 -27.09
C LEU A 1191 -20.38 -1.83 -27.74
N PRO A 1192 -19.16 -1.87 -27.14
CA PRO A 1192 -18.71 -1.04 -26.00
C PRO A 1192 -18.79 0.48 -26.29
N PRO A 1193 -18.83 1.34 -25.27
CA PRO A 1193 -18.94 2.79 -25.46
C PRO A 1193 -17.58 3.37 -25.87
N GLY A 1194 -17.50 4.00 -27.04
CA GLY A 1194 -16.22 4.54 -27.55
C GLY A 1194 -16.29 5.06 -28.99
N SER A 1195 -15.45 6.03 -29.32
CA SER A 1195 -15.39 6.64 -30.64
C SER A 1195 -14.07 7.37 -30.85
N LEU A 1196 -13.51 7.25 -32.05
CA LEU A 1196 -12.26 7.90 -32.42
C LEU A 1196 -12.52 9.39 -32.70
N GLU A 1197 -11.83 10.25 -31.96
CA GLU A 1197 -11.76 11.67 -32.25
C GLU A 1197 -10.40 12.04 -32.83
N ILE A 1198 -10.43 12.84 -33.90
CA ILE A 1198 -9.24 13.36 -34.58
C ILE A 1198 -9.42 14.86 -34.72
N ARG A 1199 -8.49 15.64 -34.17
CA ARG A 1199 -8.46 17.10 -34.29
C ARG A 1199 -7.06 17.63 -34.49
N ALA A 1200 -6.95 18.78 -35.14
CA ALA A 1200 -5.71 19.55 -35.14
C ALA A 1200 -5.49 20.20 -33.75
N ALA A 1201 -4.27 20.10 -33.25
CA ALA A 1201 -3.78 20.83 -32.10
C ALA A 1201 -3.81 22.34 -32.42
N PRO A 1202 -4.37 23.17 -31.51
CA PRO A 1202 -4.56 24.59 -31.75
C PRO A 1202 -3.27 25.43 -31.78
#